data_AF-A0A538PUZ5-F1
#
_entry.id   AF-A0A538PUZ5-F1
#
_cell.length_a   1.000
_cell.length_b   1.000
_cell.length_c   1.000
_cell.angle_alpha   90.00
_cell.angle_beta   90.00
_cell.angle_gamma   90.00
#
_symmetry.space_group_name_H-M   'P 1'
#
loop_
_entity.id
_entity.type
_entity.pdbx_description
1 polymer ?
#
loop_
_entity_poly.entity_id
_entity_poly.type
_entity_poly.pdbx_seq_one_letter_code
_entity_poly.pdbx_strand_id
1 'polypeptide(L)'
;MLGRLLYAIGVEKARVRRQARELHELRRLGFRFDDTPEHRRMGAALDRLGAELGVPRFADRLAWDAANQRPTSVSAAEPDEAYRARLELYRPFLMPTPGRVLRMLRDYAGAAAVTVSEPNTEFAVAIQLVSSPDDAPRRDFLRWLRAAHLVQPGQPIPAARLLPRDVRAAQQAALGRVATAFAFPAGAFAAPLLVELLDRVGRCRTALGVTRPWKVLRAQDDAGGSRYELGLGVELEVPPAAELDALVQALARKAFPAGTDPATLALLASVTAPPSAADPLGRWLLAACGAKTVHATATGCFVSHMPVFGAVLVPDGAPNAFQARFEAPGDPGPNAVLWYGMRDVTADAAAAGIPAWTELAAAPAAAARAAATVPPAPFVAALAAARLRTPGDAAELARAIAALGTMPAELMTTVKLAPALAAGLQTGAAAAAQQLAALVRLFVARELGSVLPLVSGGDVLLVIGVVPLPSAASLVKAERLAFRWYAVGMTGVAGTLTRSVGARSTYVPPAGVRLSPPRPGPTLPGPGPGPTLPGPGPGAPAAAPSLAAVVAVSLARADRDDPRDRIAPYSARVDLPDGALIDLATYERVMNLLERAAPIGVVLDTAPLRERHVDPGALGHAVPLTGRLARTFREFQQFRHLGAVTDGPAR
;
A
#
# COMPACT_ATOMS: atom_id res chain seq x y z
N MET A 1 -35.03 -65.66 31.28
CA MET A 1 -34.10 -64.59 31.73
C MET A 1 -33.43 -63.87 30.56
N LEU A 2 -32.71 -64.57 29.65
CA LEU A 2 -31.97 -63.97 28.52
C LEU A 2 -32.76 -62.94 27.69
N GLY A 3 -34.03 -63.20 27.35
CA GLY A 3 -34.83 -62.27 26.54
C GLY A 3 -35.00 -60.85 27.15
N ARG A 4 -35.08 -60.73 28.48
CA ARG A 4 -35.12 -59.42 29.16
C ARG A 4 -33.76 -58.70 29.10
N LEU A 5 -32.66 -59.47 29.13
CA LEU A 5 -31.30 -58.96 29.00
C LEU A 5 -31.02 -58.46 27.58
N LEU A 6 -31.44 -59.21 26.56
CA LEU A 6 -31.39 -58.78 25.15
C LEU A 6 -32.24 -57.53 24.90
N TYR A 7 -33.44 -57.45 25.50
CA TYR A 7 -34.27 -56.24 25.43
C TYR A 7 -33.59 -55.03 26.06
N ALA A 8 -33.03 -55.16 27.27
CA ALA A 8 -32.30 -54.09 27.95
C ALA A 8 -31.08 -53.60 27.13
N ILE A 9 -30.30 -54.53 26.57
CA ILE A 9 -29.17 -54.21 25.66
C ILE A 9 -29.67 -53.51 24.40
N GLY A 10 -30.83 -53.90 23.86
CA GLY A 10 -31.48 -53.23 22.72
C GLY A 10 -31.87 -51.79 23.01
N VAL A 11 -32.48 -51.54 24.19
CA VAL A 11 -32.86 -50.20 24.65
C VAL A 11 -31.64 -49.32 24.89
N GLU A 12 -30.61 -49.81 25.58
CA GLU A 12 -29.38 -49.05 25.81
C GLU A 12 -28.61 -48.78 24.50
N LYS A 13 -28.57 -49.73 23.55
CA LYS A 13 -28.03 -49.50 22.20
C LYS A 13 -28.77 -48.40 21.45
N ALA A 14 -30.10 -48.32 21.58
CA ALA A 14 -30.90 -47.26 20.99
C ALA A 14 -30.62 -45.90 21.66
N ARG A 15 -30.54 -45.87 23.00
CA ARG A 15 -30.20 -44.68 23.81
C ARG A 15 -28.82 -44.12 23.45
N VAL A 16 -27.78 -44.96 23.43
CA VAL A 16 -26.40 -44.58 23.05
C VAL A 16 -26.35 -44.04 21.62
N ARG A 17 -27.08 -44.66 20.68
CA ARG A 17 -27.19 -44.14 19.30
C ARG A 17 -27.89 -42.78 19.22
N ARG A 18 -28.90 -42.53 20.05
CA ARG A 18 -29.57 -41.22 20.13
C ARG A 18 -28.62 -40.15 20.69
N GLN A 19 -27.98 -40.43 21.83
CA GLN A 19 -26.99 -39.52 22.44
C GLN A 19 -25.81 -39.23 21.52
N ALA A 20 -25.33 -40.21 20.75
CA ALA A 20 -24.27 -39.99 19.76
C ALA A 20 -24.70 -39.05 18.61
N ARG A 21 -25.98 -39.11 18.19
CA ARG A 21 -26.55 -38.16 17.22
C ARG A 21 -26.75 -36.78 17.83
N GLU A 22 -27.31 -36.70 19.03
CA GLU A 22 -27.46 -35.44 19.79
C GLU A 22 -26.10 -34.72 19.91
N LEU A 23 -25.03 -35.43 20.29
CA LEU A 23 -23.67 -34.89 20.37
C LEU A 23 -23.07 -34.51 19.01
N HIS A 24 -23.46 -35.18 17.92
CA HIS A 24 -22.99 -34.88 16.56
C HIS A 24 -23.67 -33.66 15.95
N GLU A 25 -24.93 -33.37 16.35
CA GLU A 25 -25.69 -32.18 15.95
C GLU A 25 -25.49 -30.96 16.89
N LEU A 26 -25.08 -31.18 18.15
CA LEU A 26 -24.53 -30.14 19.03
C LEU A 26 -23.10 -29.72 18.62
N ARG A 27 -22.26 -30.70 18.22
CA ARG A 27 -21.20 -30.44 17.23
C ARG A 27 -21.89 -30.09 15.91
N ARG A 28 -21.24 -29.49 14.91
CA ARG A 28 -21.91 -28.93 13.69
C ARG A 28 -22.90 -27.77 13.92
N LEU A 29 -23.61 -27.67 15.05
CA LEU A 29 -24.72 -26.71 15.31
C LEU A 29 -25.90 -26.89 14.33
N GLY A 30 -26.09 -28.10 13.80
CA GLY A 30 -26.99 -28.39 12.66
C GLY A 30 -28.48 -28.52 12.98
N PHE A 31 -28.87 -28.28 14.23
CA PHE A 31 -30.25 -28.37 14.70
C PHE A 31 -31.02 -27.06 14.50
N ARG A 32 -32.34 -27.18 14.42
CA ARG A 32 -33.29 -26.06 14.50
C ARG A 32 -33.95 -26.07 15.87
N PHE A 33 -34.41 -24.90 16.32
CA PHE A 33 -35.23 -24.77 17.51
C PHE A 33 -36.72 -24.86 17.17
N ASP A 34 -37.37 -25.89 17.70
CA ASP A 34 -38.82 -26.02 17.82
C ASP A 34 -39.21 -25.93 19.34
N ASP A 35 -40.49 -26.09 19.70
CA ASP A 35 -40.95 -25.97 21.10
C ASP A 35 -40.83 -27.25 21.97
N THR A 36 -39.96 -28.20 21.60
CA THR A 36 -39.86 -29.49 22.32
C THR A 36 -39.00 -29.43 23.60
N PRO A 37 -39.20 -30.33 24.60
CA PRO A 37 -38.39 -30.36 25.82
C PRO A 37 -36.89 -30.61 25.61
N GLU A 38 -36.48 -31.09 24.44
CA GLU A 38 -35.09 -31.35 24.10
C GLU A 38 -34.31 -30.03 23.92
N HIS A 39 -34.97 -28.98 23.41
CA HIS A 39 -34.37 -27.66 23.17
C HIS A 39 -33.84 -26.97 24.44
N ARG A 40 -34.53 -27.12 25.59
CA ARG A 40 -34.04 -26.57 26.87
C ARG A 40 -32.70 -27.16 27.31
N ARG A 41 -32.37 -28.40 26.92
CA ARG A 41 -31.05 -29.00 27.18
C ARG A 41 -29.99 -28.50 26.20
N MET A 42 -30.40 -28.11 25.00
CA MET A 42 -29.54 -27.63 23.93
C MET A 42 -29.14 -26.16 24.15
N GLY A 43 -30.04 -25.31 24.67
CA GLY A 43 -29.71 -23.93 25.08
C GLY A 43 -28.58 -23.88 26.13
N ALA A 44 -28.69 -24.66 27.21
CA ALA A 44 -27.62 -24.76 28.23
C ALA A 44 -26.32 -25.39 27.70
N ALA A 45 -26.37 -26.16 26.60
CA ALA A 45 -25.18 -26.65 25.92
C ALA A 45 -24.53 -25.56 25.05
N LEU A 46 -25.31 -24.67 24.42
CA LEU A 46 -24.79 -23.50 23.71
C LEU A 46 -24.05 -22.55 24.65
N ASP A 47 -24.54 -22.31 25.87
CA ASP A 47 -23.86 -21.43 26.82
C ASP A 47 -22.46 -21.97 27.20
N ARG A 48 -22.32 -23.30 27.34
CA ARG A 48 -21.01 -23.96 27.54
C ARG A 48 -20.10 -23.86 26.31
N LEU A 49 -20.65 -24.09 25.11
CA LEU A 49 -19.91 -23.96 23.85
C LEU A 49 -19.44 -22.51 23.60
N GLY A 50 -20.27 -21.52 23.94
CA GLY A 50 -19.89 -20.11 23.90
C GLY A 50 -18.82 -19.78 24.91
N ALA A 51 -18.93 -20.27 26.15
CA ALA A 51 -17.87 -20.13 27.14
C ALA A 51 -16.54 -20.73 26.65
N GLU A 52 -16.55 -21.93 26.07
CA GLU A 52 -15.39 -22.58 25.45
C GLU A 52 -14.75 -21.73 24.33
N LEU A 53 -15.58 -21.11 23.47
CA LEU A 53 -15.14 -20.27 22.35
C LEU A 53 -14.81 -18.81 22.75
N GLY A 54 -15.12 -18.39 23.98
CA GLY A 54 -15.00 -17.00 24.42
C GLY A 54 -16.09 -16.07 23.86
N VAL A 55 -17.25 -16.64 23.50
CA VAL A 55 -18.40 -15.94 22.91
C VAL A 55 -19.55 -15.98 23.94
N PRO A 56 -19.70 -14.97 24.82
CA PRO A 56 -20.79 -14.93 25.77
C PRO A 56 -22.11 -14.51 25.10
N ARG A 57 -23.21 -15.01 25.67
CA ARG A 57 -24.57 -14.59 25.32
C ARG A 57 -24.80 -13.13 25.72
N PHE A 58 -25.46 -12.35 24.87
CA PHE A 58 -25.78 -10.95 25.18
C PHE A 58 -26.99 -10.82 26.12
N ALA A 59 -26.89 -9.88 27.06
CA ALA A 59 -27.99 -9.41 27.91
C ALA A 59 -28.72 -8.20 27.30
N ASP A 60 -28.22 -7.68 26.18
CA ASP A 60 -28.71 -6.50 25.48
C ASP A 60 -28.72 -6.67 23.96
N ARG A 61 -29.42 -5.75 23.28
CA ARG A 61 -29.37 -5.59 21.82
C ARG A 61 -29.17 -4.13 21.46
N LEU A 62 -28.47 -3.88 20.35
CA LEU A 62 -28.48 -2.55 19.77
C LEU A 62 -29.86 -2.24 19.17
N ALA A 63 -30.29 -0.99 19.38
CA ALA A 63 -31.42 -0.36 18.74
C ALA A 63 -30.98 0.99 18.16
N TRP A 64 -31.76 1.56 17.25
CA TRP A 64 -31.51 2.89 16.72
C TRP A 64 -32.40 3.93 17.42
N ASP A 65 -31.77 4.91 18.06
CA ASP A 65 -32.43 6.09 18.59
C ASP A 65 -32.59 7.11 17.46
N ALA A 66 -33.77 7.10 16.84
CA ALA A 66 -34.11 7.97 15.72
C ALA A 66 -34.12 9.47 16.09
N ALA A 67 -34.35 9.81 17.37
CA ALA A 67 -34.39 11.20 17.83
C ALA A 67 -32.98 11.79 17.99
N ASN A 68 -32.01 10.99 18.42
CA ASN A 68 -30.61 11.42 18.59
C ASN A 68 -29.66 10.89 17.50
N GLN A 69 -30.19 10.23 16.45
CA GLN A 69 -29.45 9.62 15.33
C GLN A 69 -28.22 8.80 15.76
N ARG A 70 -28.41 7.91 16.74
CA ARG A 70 -27.32 7.11 17.32
C ARG A 70 -27.77 5.69 17.69
N PRO A 71 -26.87 4.70 17.70
CA PRO A 71 -27.16 3.41 18.29
C PRO A 71 -27.27 3.55 19.82
N THR A 72 -28.24 2.87 20.41
CA THR A 72 -28.45 2.72 21.85
C THR A 72 -28.52 1.25 22.21
N SER A 73 -28.16 0.90 23.45
CA SER A 73 -28.37 -0.45 23.98
C SER A 73 -29.73 -0.54 24.67
N VAL A 74 -30.45 -1.63 24.41
CA VAL A 74 -31.73 -1.97 25.04
C VAL A 74 -31.60 -3.36 25.65
N SER A 75 -31.86 -3.47 26.95
CA SER A 75 -31.84 -4.75 27.68
C SER A 75 -32.80 -5.76 27.05
N ALA A 76 -32.25 -6.86 26.55
CA ALA A 76 -32.96 -7.91 25.84
C ALA A 76 -32.10 -9.18 25.86
N ALA A 77 -32.59 -10.24 26.49
CA ALA A 77 -31.90 -11.52 26.48
C ALA A 77 -31.81 -12.08 25.05
N GLU A 78 -30.63 -12.48 24.63
CA GLU A 78 -30.39 -13.01 23.29
C GLU A 78 -31.07 -14.39 23.08
N PRO A 79 -31.93 -14.54 22.04
CA PRO A 79 -32.58 -15.80 21.74
C PRO A 79 -31.59 -16.90 21.35
N ASP A 80 -31.93 -18.15 21.69
CA ASP A 80 -31.08 -19.32 21.43
C ASP A 80 -30.67 -19.46 19.95
N GLU A 81 -31.57 -19.20 19.00
CA GLU A 81 -31.28 -19.27 17.55
C GLU A 81 -30.31 -18.17 17.08
N ALA A 82 -30.43 -16.95 17.62
CA ALA A 82 -29.51 -15.85 17.32
C ALA A 82 -28.11 -16.13 17.90
N TYR A 83 -28.06 -16.67 19.11
CA TYR A 83 -26.82 -17.09 19.77
C TYR A 83 -26.17 -18.29 19.04
N ARG A 84 -26.95 -19.29 18.61
CA ARG A 84 -26.50 -20.40 17.76
C ARG A 84 -25.83 -19.88 16.49
N ALA A 85 -26.47 -18.93 15.79
CA ALA A 85 -25.93 -18.31 14.58
C ALA A 85 -24.63 -17.51 14.82
N ARG A 86 -24.45 -16.86 15.99
CA ARG A 86 -23.15 -16.26 16.37
C ARG A 86 -22.08 -17.33 16.59
N LEU A 87 -22.42 -18.43 17.27
CA LEU A 87 -21.47 -19.51 17.56
C LEU A 87 -21.00 -20.24 16.28
N GLU A 88 -21.84 -20.34 15.24
CA GLU A 88 -21.47 -20.89 13.93
C GLU A 88 -20.24 -20.21 13.31
N LEU A 89 -20.04 -18.91 13.54
CA LEU A 89 -18.90 -18.16 12.99
C LEU A 89 -17.54 -18.67 13.51
N TYR A 90 -17.50 -19.09 14.78
CA TYR A 90 -16.27 -19.45 15.49
C TYR A 90 -15.96 -20.95 15.46
N ARG A 91 -16.95 -21.77 15.10
CA ARG A 91 -16.96 -23.22 15.31
C ARG A 91 -16.42 -24.14 14.17
N PRO A 92 -16.12 -23.71 12.93
CA PRO A 92 -15.52 -24.59 11.92
C PRO A 92 -13.99 -24.68 12.04
N PHE A 93 -13.48 -25.90 12.22
CA PHE A 93 -12.06 -26.28 12.14
C PHE A 93 -11.57 -26.32 10.67
N LEU A 94 -11.69 -25.22 9.93
CA LEU A 94 -11.40 -25.16 8.49
C LEU A 94 -10.69 -23.84 8.14
N MET A 95 -9.63 -23.94 7.33
CA MET A 95 -8.89 -22.77 6.81
C MET A 95 -9.84 -21.76 6.13
N PRO A 96 -9.63 -20.44 6.33
CA PRO A 96 -10.37 -19.41 5.60
C PRO A 96 -9.93 -19.41 4.13
N THR A 97 -10.71 -20.06 3.27
CA THR A 97 -10.53 -19.97 1.80
C THR A 97 -11.41 -18.84 1.23
N PRO A 98 -10.95 -18.09 0.21
CA PRO A 98 -11.70 -16.94 -0.32
C PRO A 98 -13.14 -17.29 -0.72
N GLY A 99 -13.34 -18.40 -1.44
CA GLY A 99 -14.68 -18.87 -1.83
C GLY A 99 -15.61 -19.22 -0.67
N ARG A 100 -15.07 -19.58 0.52
CA ARG A 100 -15.86 -19.81 1.73
C ARG A 100 -16.24 -18.50 2.40
N VAL A 101 -15.30 -17.56 2.51
CA VAL A 101 -15.55 -16.22 3.07
C VAL A 101 -16.62 -15.51 2.24
N LEU A 102 -16.49 -15.52 0.90
CA LEU A 102 -17.49 -15.02 -0.04
C LEU A 102 -18.87 -15.67 0.13
N ARG A 103 -18.93 -16.99 0.35
CA ARG A 103 -20.20 -17.66 0.62
C ARG A 103 -20.82 -17.16 1.94
N MET A 104 -20.05 -17.19 3.04
CA MET A 104 -20.55 -16.74 4.35
C MET A 104 -20.95 -15.26 4.35
N LEU A 105 -20.25 -14.40 3.60
CA LEU A 105 -20.64 -13.00 3.42
C LEU A 105 -21.98 -12.86 2.70
N ARG A 106 -22.23 -13.62 1.62
CA ARG A 106 -23.54 -13.62 0.94
C ARG A 106 -24.65 -14.17 1.83
N ASP A 107 -24.38 -15.27 2.52
CA ASP A 107 -25.32 -15.94 3.42
C ASP A 107 -25.73 -15.01 4.60
N TYR A 108 -24.78 -14.24 5.16
CA TYR A 108 -25.06 -13.32 6.27
C TYR A 108 -25.59 -11.95 5.83
N ALA A 109 -25.10 -11.38 4.73
CA ALA A 109 -25.54 -10.05 4.26
C ALA A 109 -26.88 -10.08 3.50
N GLY A 110 -27.43 -11.27 3.22
CA GLY A 110 -28.66 -11.45 2.43
C GLY A 110 -28.52 -11.07 0.94
N ALA A 111 -27.35 -10.61 0.51
CA ALA A 111 -27.09 -10.11 -0.84
C ALA A 111 -26.37 -11.17 -1.68
N ALA A 112 -26.98 -11.57 -2.80
CA ALA A 112 -26.40 -12.54 -3.74
C ALA A 112 -25.08 -12.06 -4.39
N ALA A 113 -24.83 -10.74 -4.38
CA ALA A 113 -23.72 -10.07 -5.06
C ALA A 113 -22.87 -9.22 -4.11
N VAL A 114 -22.53 -9.74 -2.91
CA VAL A 114 -21.39 -9.19 -2.15
C VAL A 114 -20.14 -9.29 -3.02
N THR A 115 -19.48 -8.16 -3.26
CA THR A 115 -18.20 -8.14 -3.98
C THR A 115 -17.07 -8.00 -2.98
N VAL A 116 -16.06 -8.86 -3.14
CA VAL A 116 -14.74 -8.67 -2.51
C VAL A 116 -13.77 -8.46 -3.66
N SER A 117 -13.29 -7.23 -3.80
CA SER A 117 -12.20 -6.93 -4.73
C SER A 117 -10.88 -7.03 -3.98
N GLU A 118 -9.96 -7.85 -4.47
CA GLU A 118 -8.57 -7.93 -4.05
C GLU A 118 -7.72 -7.16 -5.07
N PRO A 119 -7.23 -5.97 -4.73
CA PRO A 119 -6.52 -5.16 -5.69
C PRO A 119 -4.99 -5.09 -5.33
N ASN A 120 -4.11 -4.73 -6.29
CA ASN A 120 -2.64 -4.90 -6.27
C ASN A 120 -1.78 -3.60 -6.17
N THR A 121 -1.64 -2.88 -5.03
CA THR A 121 -0.75 -1.68 -5.04
C THR A 121 0.67 -2.16 -5.12
N GLU A 122 1.38 -1.60 -6.09
CA GLU A 122 2.81 -1.75 -6.19
C GLU A 122 3.46 -0.81 -5.16
N PHE A 123 4.02 -1.36 -4.09
CA PHE A 123 4.73 -0.56 -3.11
C PHE A 123 5.95 0.10 -3.76
N ALA A 124 6.17 1.40 -3.54
CA ALA A 124 7.44 2.03 -3.83
C ALA A 124 8.50 1.51 -2.85
N VAL A 125 9.57 0.94 -3.37
CA VAL A 125 10.69 0.41 -2.60
C VAL A 125 11.98 1.16 -2.97
N ALA A 126 12.65 1.71 -1.96
CA ALA A 126 14.00 2.24 -2.07
C ALA A 126 14.94 1.44 -1.15
N ILE A 127 16.10 1.04 -1.66
CA ILE A 127 17.10 0.20 -0.95
C ILE A 127 18.44 0.92 -1.00
N GLN A 128 19.12 1.05 0.15
CA GLN A 128 20.48 1.58 0.23
C GLN A 128 21.33 0.65 1.07
N LEU A 129 22.52 0.28 0.59
CA LEU A 129 23.48 -0.46 1.39
C LEU A 129 24.17 0.47 2.39
N VAL A 130 24.35 -0.02 3.61
CA VAL A 130 25.05 0.65 4.72
C VAL A 130 26.02 -0.33 5.34
N SER A 131 27.29 0.04 5.43
CA SER A 131 28.32 -0.73 6.12
C SER A 131 28.90 0.01 7.32
N SER A 132 29.50 -0.75 8.22
CA SER A 132 30.13 -0.28 9.45
C SER A 132 31.36 -1.14 9.74
N PRO A 133 32.45 -0.60 10.31
CA PRO A 133 32.67 0.82 10.63
C PRO A 133 33.02 1.71 9.42
N ASP A 134 33.33 1.11 8.26
CA ASP A 134 33.75 1.82 7.04
C ASP A 134 33.06 1.28 5.77
N ASP A 135 33.45 1.77 4.58
CA ASP A 135 32.89 1.38 3.27
C ASP A 135 33.49 0.10 2.65
N ALA A 136 34.44 -0.58 3.31
CA ALA A 136 35.04 -1.80 2.77
C ALA A 136 34.03 -2.95 2.59
N PRO A 137 33.16 -3.31 3.58
CA PRO A 137 32.19 -4.39 3.41
C PRO A 137 31.22 -4.15 2.25
N ARG A 138 30.80 -2.89 2.01
CA ARG A 138 29.92 -2.54 0.89
C ARG A 138 30.62 -2.70 -0.46
N ARG A 139 31.85 -2.19 -0.60
CA ARG A 139 32.65 -2.30 -1.84
C ARG A 139 33.00 -3.74 -2.17
N ASP A 140 33.33 -4.55 -1.18
CA ASP A 140 33.61 -5.97 -1.35
C ASP A 140 32.34 -6.75 -1.75
N PHE A 141 31.19 -6.43 -1.15
CA PHE A 141 29.90 -6.99 -1.55
C PHE A 141 29.53 -6.63 -2.99
N LEU A 142 29.68 -5.36 -3.41
CA LEU A 142 29.40 -4.94 -4.78
C LEU A 142 30.35 -5.59 -5.80
N ARG A 143 31.62 -5.81 -5.45
CA ARG A 143 32.57 -6.59 -6.26
C ARG A 143 32.13 -8.04 -6.41
N TRP A 144 31.69 -8.68 -5.34
CA TRP A 144 31.11 -10.03 -5.37
C TRP A 144 29.82 -10.09 -6.19
N LEU A 145 28.93 -9.10 -6.04
CA LEU A 145 27.66 -9.01 -6.77
C LEU A 145 27.90 -8.94 -8.30
N ARG A 146 28.89 -8.14 -8.73
CA ARG A 146 29.36 -8.09 -10.12
C ARG A 146 29.94 -9.41 -10.62
N ALA A 147 30.71 -10.11 -9.78
CA ALA A 147 31.38 -11.37 -10.14
C ALA A 147 30.44 -12.59 -10.17
N ALA A 148 29.36 -12.60 -9.39
CA ALA A 148 28.50 -13.77 -9.19
C ALA A 148 27.04 -13.59 -9.68
N HIS A 149 26.50 -12.37 -9.69
CA HIS A 149 25.05 -12.16 -9.87
C HIS A 149 24.68 -11.23 -11.03
N LEU A 150 25.33 -10.08 -11.18
CA LEU A 150 25.06 -9.15 -12.28
C LEU A 150 25.64 -9.68 -13.59
N VAL A 151 25.18 -9.08 -14.68
CA VAL A 151 25.60 -9.40 -16.05
C VAL A 151 25.89 -8.12 -16.83
N GLN A 152 26.80 -8.21 -17.80
CA GLN A 152 27.11 -7.13 -18.73
C GLN A 152 26.60 -7.52 -20.13
N PRO A 153 25.76 -6.71 -20.79
CA PRO A 153 25.35 -6.94 -22.17
C PRO A 153 26.56 -7.13 -23.10
N GLY A 154 26.46 -8.10 -24.02
CA GLY A 154 27.52 -8.43 -24.98
C GLY A 154 28.71 -9.21 -24.40
N GLN A 155 28.77 -9.46 -23.09
CA GLN A 155 29.84 -10.21 -22.43
C GLN A 155 29.38 -11.61 -22.00
N PRO A 156 30.30 -12.56 -21.76
CA PRO A 156 29.96 -13.88 -21.24
C PRO A 156 29.39 -13.80 -19.81
N ILE A 157 28.37 -14.61 -19.51
CA ILE A 157 27.81 -14.73 -18.15
C ILE A 157 28.91 -15.23 -17.19
N PRO A 158 29.16 -14.57 -16.05
CA PRO A 158 30.22 -14.95 -15.12
C PRO A 158 30.20 -16.43 -14.72
N ALA A 159 31.37 -17.05 -14.63
CA ALA A 159 31.50 -18.48 -14.31
C ALA A 159 30.92 -18.84 -12.92
N ALA A 160 31.06 -17.93 -11.95
CA ALA A 160 30.53 -18.10 -10.60
C ALA A 160 28.98 -18.11 -10.53
N ARG A 161 28.27 -17.64 -11.57
CA ARG A 161 26.81 -17.67 -11.63
C ARG A 161 26.33 -19.08 -11.99
N LEU A 162 26.06 -19.92 -10.99
CA LEU A 162 25.56 -21.27 -11.20
C LEU A 162 24.15 -21.25 -11.83
N LEU A 163 24.03 -21.78 -13.05
CA LEU A 163 22.79 -21.84 -13.83
C LEU A 163 22.74 -23.18 -14.60
N PRO A 164 21.54 -23.77 -14.80
CA PRO A 164 21.35 -24.84 -15.78
C PRO A 164 21.83 -24.43 -17.18
N ARG A 165 22.34 -25.41 -17.95
CA ARG A 165 22.93 -25.18 -19.28
C ARG A 165 22.02 -24.37 -20.21
N ASP A 166 20.75 -24.73 -20.27
CA ASP A 166 19.78 -24.13 -21.20
C ASP A 166 19.40 -22.71 -20.77
N VAL A 167 19.26 -22.48 -19.46
CA VAL A 167 19.04 -21.13 -18.88
C VAL A 167 20.23 -20.22 -19.16
N ARG A 168 21.46 -20.74 -19.00
CA ARG A 168 22.69 -20.01 -19.33
C ARG A 168 22.76 -19.69 -20.82
N ALA A 169 22.41 -20.62 -21.71
CA ALA A 169 22.38 -20.38 -23.15
C ALA A 169 21.33 -19.34 -23.56
N ALA A 170 20.10 -19.43 -23.02
CA ALA A 170 19.03 -18.47 -23.27
C ALA A 170 19.39 -17.05 -22.77
N GLN A 171 19.94 -16.94 -21.56
CA GLN A 171 20.38 -15.67 -21.00
C GLN A 171 21.58 -15.09 -21.77
N GLN A 172 22.50 -15.92 -22.26
CA GLN A 172 23.63 -15.47 -23.09
C GLN A 172 23.16 -14.90 -24.44
N ALA A 173 22.16 -15.54 -25.05
CA ALA A 173 21.53 -15.03 -26.27
C ALA A 173 20.80 -13.70 -26.04
N ALA A 174 20.12 -13.54 -24.90
CA ALA A 174 19.50 -12.27 -24.51
C ALA A 174 20.55 -11.15 -24.33
N LEU A 175 21.69 -11.43 -23.67
CA LEU A 175 22.78 -10.45 -23.53
C LEU A 175 23.35 -9.98 -24.87
N GLY A 176 23.43 -10.88 -25.87
CA GLY A 176 23.83 -10.53 -27.23
C GLY A 176 22.82 -9.61 -27.92
N ARG A 177 21.52 -9.94 -27.86
CA ARG A 177 20.45 -9.10 -28.44
C ARG A 177 20.35 -7.73 -27.77
N VAL A 178 20.47 -7.66 -26.44
CA VAL A 178 20.46 -6.40 -25.69
C VAL A 178 21.64 -5.51 -26.07
N ALA A 179 22.84 -6.07 -26.27
CA ALA A 179 24.00 -5.28 -26.74
C ALA A 179 23.85 -4.75 -28.17
N THR A 180 23.01 -5.36 -29.01
CA THR A 180 22.67 -4.82 -30.33
C THR A 180 21.59 -3.73 -30.24
N ALA A 181 20.58 -3.93 -29.38
CA ALA A 181 19.42 -3.04 -29.27
C ALA A 181 19.65 -1.80 -28.36
N PHE A 182 20.70 -1.82 -27.53
CA PHE A 182 21.01 -0.78 -26.55
C PHE A 182 22.51 -0.44 -26.52
N ALA A 183 22.84 0.84 -26.49
CA ALA A 183 24.21 1.31 -26.31
C ALA A 183 24.51 1.54 -24.83
N PHE A 184 25.24 0.59 -24.22
CA PHE A 184 25.63 0.64 -22.80
C PHE A 184 26.96 1.38 -22.57
N PRO A 185 27.14 2.07 -21.43
CA PRO A 185 28.45 2.57 -20.99
C PRO A 185 29.45 1.43 -20.79
N ALA A 186 30.74 1.70 -20.98
CA ALA A 186 31.79 0.71 -20.75
C ALA A 186 31.78 0.22 -19.29
N GLY A 187 31.82 -1.10 -19.09
CA GLY A 187 31.78 -1.72 -17.77
C GLY A 187 30.40 -1.74 -17.09
N ALA A 188 29.34 -1.29 -17.76
CA ALA A 188 27.99 -1.25 -17.20
C ALA A 188 27.43 -2.64 -16.88
N PHE A 189 27.12 -2.87 -15.59
CA PHE A 189 26.42 -4.06 -15.12
C PHE A 189 24.92 -3.79 -14.95
N ALA A 190 24.10 -4.84 -15.12
CA ALA A 190 22.67 -4.84 -14.84
C ALA A 190 22.22 -6.17 -14.20
N ALA A 191 21.10 -6.12 -13.48
CA ALA A 191 20.44 -7.33 -12.97
C ALA A 191 19.87 -8.18 -14.12
N PRO A 192 19.90 -9.52 -14.04
CA PRO A 192 19.35 -10.42 -15.06
C PRO A 192 17.90 -10.11 -15.49
N LEU A 193 17.01 -9.85 -14.53
CA LEU A 193 15.60 -9.52 -14.81
C LEU A 193 15.44 -8.18 -15.54
N LEU A 194 16.34 -7.22 -15.30
CA LEU A 194 16.39 -5.98 -16.06
C LEU A 194 16.86 -6.23 -17.50
N VAL A 195 17.84 -7.12 -17.70
CA VAL A 195 18.27 -7.53 -19.05
C VAL A 195 17.15 -8.27 -19.79
N GLU A 196 16.36 -9.13 -19.13
CA GLU A 196 15.20 -9.77 -19.76
C GLU A 196 14.11 -8.77 -20.17
N LEU A 197 13.86 -7.74 -19.36
CA LEU A 197 12.98 -6.63 -19.70
C LEU A 197 13.51 -5.89 -20.93
N LEU A 198 14.80 -5.52 -20.94
CA LEU A 198 15.40 -4.81 -22.06
C LEU A 198 15.45 -5.67 -23.34
N ASP A 199 15.63 -7.00 -23.24
CA ASP A 199 15.56 -7.92 -24.38
C ASP A 199 14.17 -7.88 -25.04
N ARG A 200 13.10 -7.87 -24.25
CA ARG A 200 11.72 -7.75 -24.75
C ARG A 200 11.51 -6.39 -25.42
N VAL A 201 11.94 -5.29 -24.79
CA VAL A 201 11.85 -3.94 -25.36
C VAL A 201 12.61 -3.85 -26.70
N GLY A 202 13.82 -4.41 -26.76
CA GLY A 202 14.64 -4.44 -27.96
C GLY A 202 13.99 -5.24 -29.09
N ARG A 203 13.43 -6.42 -28.78
CA ARG A 203 12.67 -7.23 -29.76
C ARG A 203 11.41 -6.52 -30.25
N CYS A 204 10.65 -5.89 -29.36
CA CYS A 204 9.47 -5.11 -29.73
C CYS A 204 9.81 -3.89 -30.61
N ARG A 205 10.85 -3.11 -30.28
CA ARG A 205 11.32 -1.98 -31.13
C ARG A 205 11.75 -2.47 -32.51
N THR A 206 12.52 -3.57 -32.57
CA THR A 206 12.96 -4.19 -33.82
C THR A 206 11.77 -4.66 -34.67
N ALA A 207 10.78 -5.33 -34.05
CA ALA A 207 9.55 -5.79 -34.72
C ALA A 207 8.66 -4.62 -35.23
N LEU A 208 8.76 -3.45 -34.60
CA LEU A 208 8.10 -2.21 -35.03
C LEU A 208 8.97 -1.37 -36.00
N GLY A 209 10.09 -1.93 -36.48
CA GLY A 209 10.95 -1.31 -37.50
C GLY A 209 12.02 -0.35 -36.97
N VAL A 210 12.16 -0.18 -35.65
CA VAL A 210 13.18 0.69 -35.04
C VAL A 210 14.39 -0.15 -34.62
N THR A 211 15.48 0.02 -35.37
CA THR A 211 16.77 -0.67 -35.15
C THR A 211 17.83 0.20 -34.49
N ARG A 212 17.56 1.50 -34.24
CA ARG A 212 18.49 2.42 -33.57
C ARG A 212 18.80 1.91 -32.15
N PRO A 213 20.08 1.69 -31.78
CA PRO A 213 20.44 1.34 -30.42
C PRO A 213 19.98 2.44 -29.46
N TRP A 214 19.18 2.08 -28.45
CA TRP A 214 18.69 3.02 -27.44
C TRP A 214 19.82 3.28 -26.43
N LYS A 215 20.20 4.53 -26.22
CA LYS A 215 21.32 4.86 -25.32
C LYS A 215 20.94 4.64 -23.86
N VAL A 216 21.77 3.87 -23.15
CA VAL A 216 21.75 3.80 -21.70
C VAL A 216 22.72 4.86 -21.18
N LEU A 217 22.21 5.82 -20.42
CA LEU A 217 22.98 6.90 -19.82
C LEU A 217 23.70 6.44 -18.55
N ARG A 218 23.04 5.62 -17.73
CA ARG A 218 23.57 5.08 -16.47
C ARG A 218 23.04 3.67 -16.20
N ALA A 219 23.86 2.83 -15.59
CA ALA A 219 23.52 1.48 -15.16
C ALA A 219 24.01 1.29 -13.71
N GLN A 220 24.48 0.11 -13.32
CA GLN A 220 25.03 -0.08 -11.97
C GLN A 220 26.23 0.84 -11.69
N ASP A 221 26.19 1.53 -10.55
CA ASP A 221 27.16 2.54 -10.14
C ASP A 221 27.27 2.60 -8.61
N ASP A 222 28.48 2.44 -8.07
CA ASP A 222 28.74 2.39 -6.62
C ASP A 222 28.49 3.72 -5.90
N ALA A 223 28.45 4.83 -6.64
CA ALA A 223 28.11 6.17 -6.15
C ALA A 223 26.71 6.63 -6.61
N GLY A 224 25.95 5.77 -7.30
CA GLY A 224 24.62 6.10 -7.81
C GLY A 224 23.46 5.96 -6.79
N GLY A 225 23.78 5.65 -5.54
CA GLY A 225 22.81 5.52 -4.44
C GLY A 225 21.70 4.51 -4.73
N SER A 226 20.56 4.68 -4.08
CA SER A 226 19.48 3.68 -4.03
C SER A 226 18.85 3.28 -5.37
N ARG A 227 19.10 4.03 -6.46
CA ARG A 227 18.61 3.70 -7.81
C ARG A 227 19.53 2.75 -8.56
N TYR A 228 20.84 2.98 -8.45
CA TYR A 228 21.83 2.39 -9.35
C TYR A 228 22.80 1.46 -8.63
N GLU A 229 22.99 1.58 -7.31
CA GLU A 229 23.98 0.80 -6.53
C GLU A 229 23.88 -0.71 -6.77
N LEU A 230 22.66 -1.26 -6.77
CA LEU A 230 22.40 -2.69 -6.93
C LEU A 230 22.18 -3.13 -8.39
N GLY A 231 22.24 -2.22 -9.36
CA GLY A 231 22.02 -2.52 -10.79
C GLY A 231 20.59 -2.98 -11.12
N LEU A 232 19.60 -2.65 -10.28
CA LEU A 232 18.20 -3.07 -10.44
C LEU A 232 17.42 -2.23 -11.47
N GLY A 233 17.87 -1.00 -11.73
CA GLY A 233 17.36 -0.14 -12.80
C GLY A 233 18.49 0.48 -13.63
N VAL A 234 18.11 1.06 -14.77
CA VAL A 234 18.98 1.81 -15.69
C VAL A 234 18.35 3.15 -16.03
N GLU A 235 19.18 4.12 -16.41
CA GLU A 235 18.73 5.37 -16.99
C GLU A 235 18.87 5.31 -18.52
N LEU A 236 17.76 5.45 -19.24
CA LEU A 236 17.73 5.54 -20.70
C LEU A 236 17.66 7.01 -21.12
N GLU A 237 18.14 7.34 -22.32
CA GLU A 237 17.80 8.63 -22.94
C GLU A 237 16.27 8.72 -23.18
N VAL A 238 15.71 9.93 -23.12
CA VAL A 238 14.32 10.15 -23.56
C VAL A 238 14.22 9.81 -25.05
N PRO A 239 13.27 8.95 -25.46
CA PRO A 239 13.14 8.57 -26.86
C PRO A 239 12.66 9.78 -27.69
N PRO A 240 13.18 10.01 -28.91
CA PRO A 240 12.72 11.10 -29.76
C PRO A 240 11.22 10.97 -30.05
N ALA A 241 10.46 12.08 -29.99
CA ALA A 241 9.02 12.06 -30.24
C ALA A 241 8.64 11.41 -31.59
N ALA A 242 9.39 11.72 -32.65
CA ALA A 242 9.23 11.10 -33.96
C ALA A 242 9.52 9.58 -33.99
N GLU A 243 10.38 9.08 -33.09
CA GLU A 243 10.62 7.63 -32.94
C GLU A 243 9.43 6.97 -32.25
N LEU A 244 8.89 7.58 -31.18
CA LEU A 244 7.66 7.11 -30.52
C LEU A 244 6.46 7.11 -31.47
N ASP A 245 6.23 8.18 -32.23
CA ASP A 245 5.11 8.26 -33.16
C ASP A 245 5.27 7.27 -34.32
N ALA A 246 6.50 6.98 -34.77
CA ALA A 246 6.76 5.91 -35.73
C ALA A 246 6.41 4.53 -35.16
N LEU A 247 6.74 4.24 -33.89
CA LEU A 247 6.36 3.00 -33.20
C LEU A 247 4.83 2.87 -33.08
N VAL A 248 4.12 3.95 -32.72
CA VAL A 248 2.64 4.00 -32.65
C VAL A 248 2.04 3.69 -34.02
N GLN A 249 2.53 4.34 -35.09
CA GLN A 249 2.05 4.11 -36.45
C GLN A 249 2.37 2.71 -36.99
N ALA A 250 3.50 2.11 -36.61
CA ALA A 250 3.86 0.74 -36.97
C ALA A 250 2.92 -0.27 -36.27
N LEU A 251 2.64 -0.04 -34.98
CA LEU A 251 1.73 -0.86 -34.19
C LEU A 251 0.30 -0.80 -34.76
N ALA A 252 -0.19 0.40 -35.10
CA ALA A 252 -1.51 0.59 -35.70
C ALA A 252 -1.66 -0.14 -37.06
N ARG A 253 -0.58 -0.18 -37.86
CA ARG A 253 -0.53 -0.91 -39.14
C ARG A 253 -0.53 -2.43 -38.98
N LYS A 254 -0.14 -2.97 -37.81
CA LYS A 254 -0.01 -4.42 -37.51
C LYS A 254 0.82 -5.21 -38.54
N ALA A 255 1.74 -4.54 -39.23
CA ALA A 255 2.62 -5.12 -40.23
C ALA A 255 4.02 -5.33 -39.62
N PHE A 256 4.33 -6.57 -39.27
CA PHE A 256 5.58 -6.94 -38.58
C PHE A 256 6.53 -7.72 -39.52
N PRO A 257 7.86 -7.61 -39.34
CA PRO A 257 8.84 -8.37 -40.12
C PRO A 257 8.61 -9.89 -40.06
N ALA A 258 8.82 -10.55 -41.20
CA ALA A 258 8.79 -12.01 -41.27
C ALA A 258 9.84 -12.61 -40.32
N GLY A 259 9.45 -13.62 -39.53
CA GLY A 259 10.31 -14.22 -38.50
C GLY A 259 10.27 -13.54 -37.13
N THR A 260 9.44 -12.50 -36.92
CA THR A 260 9.16 -11.98 -35.57
C THR A 260 8.59 -13.09 -34.67
N ASP A 261 9.11 -13.24 -33.45
CA ASP A 261 8.72 -14.36 -32.58
C ASP A 261 7.27 -14.26 -32.07
N PRO A 262 6.57 -15.40 -31.88
CA PRO A 262 5.16 -15.39 -31.48
C PRO A 262 4.87 -14.68 -30.15
N ALA A 263 5.82 -14.65 -29.21
CA ALA A 263 5.64 -14.00 -27.92
C ALA A 263 5.69 -12.46 -28.06
N THR A 264 6.60 -11.94 -28.89
CA THR A 264 6.63 -10.52 -29.25
C THR A 264 5.38 -10.11 -30.03
N LEU A 265 4.89 -10.93 -30.96
CA LEU A 265 3.63 -10.67 -31.69
C LEU A 265 2.42 -10.62 -30.73
N ALA A 266 2.29 -11.62 -29.84
CA ALA A 266 1.22 -11.66 -28.85
C ALA A 266 1.28 -10.48 -27.87
N LEU A 267 2.49 -10.07 -27.46
CA LEU A 267 2.68 -8.90 -26.62
C LEU A 267 2.22 -7.62 -27.34
N LEU A 268 2.73 -7.35 -28.54
CA LEU A 268 2.36 -6.16 -29.32
C LEU A 268 0.87 -6.10 -29.64
N ALA A 269 0.24 -7.23 -29.98
CA ALA A 269 -1.21 -7.30 -30.21
C ALA A 269 -2.07 -6.97 -28.97
N SER A 270 -1.48 -7.01 -27.78
CA SER A 270 -2.16 -6.81 -26.48
C SER A 270 -2.01 -5.41 -25.89
N VAL A 271 -1.42 -4.47 -26.65
CA VAL A 271 -0.96 -3.15 -26.19
C VAL A 271 -1.65 -2.02 -26.97
N THR A 272 -2.08 -0.99 -26.26
CA THR A 272 -2.62 0.25 -26.83
C THR A 272 -1.58 1.35 -26.68
N ALA A 273 -1.21 2.02 -27.78
CA ALA A 273 -0.17 3.05 -27.78
C ALA A 273 -0.77 4.46 -27.93
N PRO A 274 -0.63 5.35 -26.92
CA PRO A 274 -0.97 6.76 -27.05
C PRO A 274 0.07 7.53 -27.89
N PRO A 275 -0.25 8.72 -28.42
CA PRO A 275 0.70 9.57 -29.16
C PRO A 275 1.83 10.09 -28.26
N SER A 276 2.98 10.44 -28.86
CA SER A 276 4.16 10.92 -28.12
C SER A 276 3.89 12.14 -27.22
N ALA A 277 2.96 13.01 -27.60
CA ALA A 277 2.54 14.16 -26.80
C ALA A 277 1.81 13.79 -25.50
N ALA A 278 1.18 12.62 -25.43
CA ALA A 278 0.49 12.13 -24.24
C ALA A 278 1.37 11.23 -23.36
N ASP A 279 2.31 10.48 -23.97
CA ASP A 279 3.30 9.68 -23.24
C ASP A 279 4.73 9.84 -23.81
N PRO A 280 5.42 10.95 -23.46
CA PRO A 280 6.72 11.28 -24.03
C PRO A 280 7.87 10.36 -23.59
N LEU A 281 7.63 9.44 -22.65
CA LEU A 281 8.63 8.46 -22.21
C LEU A 281 8.44 7.07 -22.86
N GLY A 282 7.33 6.84 -23.56
CA GLY A 282 6.98 5.50 -24.07
C GLY A 282 6.71 4.48 -22.94
N ARG A 283 6.13 4.91 -21.81
CA ARG A 283 5.68 4.05 -20.71
C ARG A 283 4.82 2.91 -21.23
N TRP A 284 3.94 3.16 -22.20
CA TRP A 284 3.06 2.15 -22.80
C TRP A 284 3.82 0.90 -23.28
N LEU A 285 5.00 1.07 -23.88
CA LEU A 285 5.82 -0.03 -24.38
C LEU A 285 6.66 -0.66 -23.27
N LEU A 286 7.28 0.18 -22.44
CA LEU A 286 8.16 -0.25 -21.36
C LEU A 286 7.39 -1.07 -20.31
N ALA A 287 6.22 -0.60 -19.88
CA ALA A 287 5.35 -1.29 -18.94
C ALA A 287 4.85 -2.63 -19.50
N ALA A 288 4.43 -2.66 -20.76
CA ALA A 288 4.02 -3.90 -21.43
C ALA A 288 5.14 -4.95 -21.48
N CYS A 289 6.39 -4.53 -21.73
CA CYS A 289 7.56 -5.42 -21.70
C CYS A 289 7.90 -5.94 -20.28
N GLY A 290 7.37 -5.31 -19.23
CA GLY A 290 7.50 -5.72 -17.84
C GLY A 290 8.16 -4.68 -16.91
N ALA A 291 8.32 -3.43 -17.34
CA ALA A 291 8.78 -2.37 -16.45
C ALA A 291 7.76 -2.06 -15.36
N LYS A 292 8.19 -2.15 -14.10
CA LYS A 292 7.43 -1.75 -12.91
C LYS A 292 7.72 -0.31 -12.49
N THR A 293 8.69 0.34 -13.12
CA THR A 293 8.92 1.77 -12.96
C THR A 293 9.47 2.34 -14.25
N VAL A 294 8.88 3.46 -14.67
CA VAL A 294 9.29 4.30 -15.79
C VAL A 294 9.15 5.74 -15.32
N HIS A 295 10.22 6.26 -14.72
CA HIS A 295 10.26 7.54 -14.02
C HIS A 295 11.04 8.58 -14.84
N ALA A 296 10.60 9.83 -14.88
CA ALA A 296 11.34 10.90 -15.55
C ALA A 296 12.52 11.34 -14.69
N THR A 297 13.71 11.50 -15.27
CA THR A 297 14.85 12.13 -14.58
C THR A 297 15.17 13.48 -15.23
N ALA A 298 16.05 14.27 -14.61
CA ALA A 298 16.52 15.52 -15.21
C ALA A 298 17.22 15.34 -16.58
N THR A 299 17.72 14.13 -16.87
CA THR A 299 18.56 13.79 -18.04
C THR A 299 17.99 12.72 -18.97
N GLY A 300 16.92 12.03 -18.57
CA GLY A 300 16.49 10.79 -19.20
C GLY A 300 15.24 10.18 -18.59
N CYS A 301 15.18 8.85 -18.61
CA CYS A 301 14.13 8.07 -17.96
C CYS A 301 14.74 6.91 -17.18
N PHE A 302 14.45 6.82 -15.89
CA PHE A 302 14.83 5.69 -15.05
C PHE A 302 13.83 4.55 -15.21
N VAL A 303 14.33 3.41 -15.69
CA VAL A 303 13.55 2.18 -15.94
C VAL A 303 13.99 1.07 -15.00
N SER A 304 13.02 0.42 -14.36
CA SER A 304 13.27 -0.71 -13.47
C SER A 304 12.22 -1.82 -13.61
N HIS A 305 12.66 -3.05 -13.38
CA HIS A 305 11.80 -4.23 -13.21
C HIS A 305 11.20 -4.33 -11.80
N MET A 306 11.68 -3.51 -10.86
CA MET A 306 11.16 -3.37 -9.50
C MET A 306 10.24 -2.15 -9.38
N PRO A 307 9.21 -2.19 -8.51
CA PRO A 307 8.34 -1.07 -8.22
C PRO A 307 9.08 -0.04 -7.33
N VAL A 308 9.83 0.86 -7.96
CA VAL A 308 10.56 1.95 -7.30
C VAL A 308 9.74 3.25 -7.32
N PHE A 309 9.01 3.52 -8.40
CA PHE A 309 8.22 4.74 -8.63
C PHE A 309 8.97 6.04 -8.40
N GLY A 310 10.27 6.05 -8.72
CA GLY A 310 11.17 7.18 -8.47
C GLY A 310 11.74 7.23 -7.05
N ALA A 311 11.26 6.40 -6.10
CA ALA A 311 11.62 6.51 -4.70
C ALA A 311 13.12 6.33 -4.44
N VAL A 312 13.65 7.14 -3.53
CA VAL A 312 15.07 7.14 -3.16
C VAL A 312 15.29 7.32 -1.67
N LEU A 313 16.45 6.87 -1.23
CA LEU A 313 17.05 7.23 0.06
C LEU A 313 18.14 8.28 -0.19
N VAL A 314 18.00 9.45 0.41
CA VAL A 314 19.02 10.52 0.39
C VAL A 314 19.58 10.76 1.80
N PRO A 315 20.85 11.19 1.94
CA PRO A 315 21.41 11.54 3.24
C PRO A 315 20.65 12.70 3.92
N ASP A 316 20.42 12.60 5.23
CA ASP A 316 19.73 13.62 6.06
C ASP A 316 20.69 14.25 7.09
N GLY A 317 21.77 14.86 6.58
CA GLY A 317 22.72 15.70 7.33
C GLY A 317 23.70 14.98 8.28
N ALA A 318 23.29 13.88 8.92
CA ALA A 318 24.13 13.11 9.85
C ALA A 318 24.57 11.75 9.24
N PRO A 319 25.68 11.14 9.70
CA PRO A 319 26.09 9.80 9.28
C PRO A 319 24.97 8.78 9.51
N ASN A 320 24.70 7.96 8.50
CA ASN A 320 23.63 6.95 8.51
C ASN A 320 22.20 7.51 8.77
N ALA A 321 21.99 8.82 8.69
CA ALA A 321 20.66 9.41 8.66
C ALA A 321 20.16 9.50 7.21
N PHE A 322 18.95 9.02 6.99
CA PHE A 322 18.34 8.92 5.66
C PHE A 322 16.96 9.57 5.66
N GLN A 323 16.71 10.35 4.60
CA GLN A 323 15.38 10.80 4.23
C GLN A 323 14.90 9.96 3.04
N ALA A 324 13.76 9.30 3.20
CA ALA A 324 13.06 8.65 2.10
C ALA A 324 12.24 9.70 1.34
N ARG A 325 12.35 9.69 0.01
CA ARG A 325 11.60 10.55 -0.90
C ARG A 325 10.97 9.70 -1.99
N PHE A 326 9.85 10.17 -2.55
CA PHE A 326 9.21 9.50 -3.69
C PHE A 326 9.91 9.84 -5.01
N GLU A 327 10.71 10.91 -5.05
CA GLU A 327 11.52 11.30 -6.21
C GLU A 327 12.91 11.76 -5.76
N ALA A 328 13.90 11.71 -6.65
CA ALA A 328 15.22 12.24 -6.34
C ALA A 328 15.21 13.78 -6.42
N PRO A 329 16.00 14.49 -5.58
CA PRO A 329 16.15 15.93 -5.69
C PRO A 329 16.57 16.34 -7.11
N GLY A 330 15.73 17.13 -7.79
CA GLY A 330 15.98 17.63 -9.15
C GLY A 330 15.27 16.86 -10.26
N ASP A 331 14.61 15.73 -9.97
CA ASP A 331 13.73 15.09 -10.94
C ASP A 331 12.45 15.92 -11.19
N PRO A 332 11.86 15.83 -12.40
CA PRO A 332 10.60 16.47 -12.72
C PRO A 332 9.39 15.56 -12.43
N GLY A 333 8.62 15.87 -11.38
CA GLY A 333 7.35 15.20 -11.12
C GLY A 333 6.65 15.65 -9.82
N PRO A 334 5.32 15.50 -9.75
CA PRO A 334 4.64 15.28 -8.49
C PRO A 334 4.71 13.79 -8.13
N ASN A 335 4.92 13.50 -6.84
CA ASN A 335 4.88 12.18 -6.22
C ASN A 335 3.73 11.34 -6.80
N ALA A 336 4.00 10.07 -7.12
CA ALA A 336 3.02 9.12 -7.65
C ALA A 336 1.61 9.27 -7.05
N VAL A 337 1.46 9.32 -5.72
CA VAL A 337 0.13 9.44 -5.08
C VAL A 337 -0.55 10.78 -5.36
N LEU A 338 0.22 11.86 -5.49
CA LEU A 338 -0.31 13.15 -5.96
C LEU A 338 -0.67 13.08 -7.45
N TRP A 339 0.18 12.49 -8.29
CA TRP A 339 -0.06 12.34 -9.73
C TRP A 339 -1.35 11.54 -10.02
N TYR A 340 -1.48 10.33 -9.46
CA TYR A 340 -2.66 9.49 -9.65
C TYR A 340 -3.90 10.09 -8.99
N GLY A 341 -3.78 10.71 -7.81
CA GLY A 341 -4.87 11.43 -7.17
C GLY A 341 -5.39 12.58 -8.03
N MET A 342 -4.50 13.38 -8.61
CA MET A 342 -4.86 14.49 -9.50
C MET A 342 -5.46 13.99 -10.84
N ARG A 343 -4.93 12.91 -11.42
CA ARG A 343 -5.52 12.30 -12.63
C ARG A 343 -6.94 11.81 -12.39
N ASP A 344 -7.15 11.08 -11.28
CA ASP A 344 -8.47 10.60 -10.86
C ASP A 344 -9.46 11.75 -10.65
N VAL A 345 -9.04 12.81 -9.95
CA VAL A 345 -9.91 13.99 -9.75
C VAL A 345 -10.19 14.72 -11.05
N THR A 346 -9.24 14.77 -12.00
CA THR A 346 -9.47 15.36 -13.33
C THR A 346 -10.56 14.58 -14.09
N ALA A 347 -10.53 13.25 -14.06
CA ALA A 347 -11.54 12.41 -14.69
C ALA A 347 -12.91 12.54 -14.01
N ASP A 348 -12.96 12.47 -12.67
CA ASP A 348 -14.20 12.63 -11.89
C ASP A 348 -14.81 14.03 -12.08
N ALA A 349 -13.98 15.09 -12.14
CA ALA A 349 -14.41 16.46 -12.35
C ALA A 349 -15.02 16.66 -13.74
N ALA A 350 -14.40 16.09 -14.78
CA ALA A 350 -14.95 16.09 -16.13
C ALA A 350 -16.31 15.36 -16.18
N ALA A 351 -16.44 14.20 -15.54
CA ALA A 351 -17.70 13.47 -15.43
C ALA A 351 -18.78 14.25 -14.63
N ALA A 352 -18.37 15.07 -13.66
CA ALA A 352 -19.24 15.95 -12.88
C ALA A 352 -19.53 17.31 -13.56
N GLY A 353 -19.03 17.55 -14.78
CA GLY A 353 -19.22 18.82 -15.50
C GLY A 353 -18.50 20.03 -14.89
N ILE A 354 -17.48 19.80 -14.05
CA ILE A 354 -16.67 20.87 -13.44
C ILE A 354 -15.66 21.37 -14.49
N PRO A 355 -15.52 22.70 -14.70
CA PRO A 355 -14.57 23.25 -15.65
C PRO A 355 -13.11 22.82 -15.37
N ALA A 356 -12.38 22.48 -16.43
CA ALA A 356 -10.98 22.11 -16.33
C ALA A 356 -10.11 23.26 -15.78
N TRP A 357 -9.12 22.91 -14.96
CA TRP A 357 -8.09 23.81 -14.44
C TRP A 357 -6.78 23.66 -15.23
N THR A 358 -5.84 24.58 -15.01
CA THR A 358 -4.48 24.50 -15.55
C THR A 358 -3.51 24.11 -14.44
N GLU A 359 -2.84 22.96 -14.54
CA GLU A 359 -1.73 22.63 -13.65
C GLU A 359 -0.48 23.44 -14.03
N LEU A 360 0.13 24.11 -13.05
CA LEU A 360 1.28 24.97 -13.28
C LEU A 360 2.59 24.19 -13.06
N ALA A 361 3.48 24.24 -14.04
CA ALA A 361 4.85 23.73 -13.89
C ALA A 361 5.59 24.42 -12.73
N ALA A 362 6.62 23.77 -12.17
CA ALA A 362 7.24 24.17 -10.90
C ALA A 362 7.68 25.64 -10.81
N ALA A 363 8.31 26.19 -11.85
CA ALA A 363 8.75 27.60 -11.85
C ALA A 363 7.58 28.60 -11.98
N PRO A 364 6.65 28.47 -12.96
CA PRO A 364 5.41 29.24 -12.97
C PRO A 364 4.60 29.15 -11.67
N ALA A 365 4.50 27.96 -11.06
CA ALA A 365 3.83 27.74 -9.79
C ALA A 365 4.51 28.52 -8.64
N ALA A 366 5.83 28.48 -8.55
CA ALA A 366 6.58 29.24 -7.55
C ALA A 366 6.38 30.76 -7.70
N ALA A 367 6.45 31.28 -8.93
CA ALA A 367 6.20 32.69 -9.23
C ALA A 367 4.77 33.12 -8.86
N ALA A 368 3.76 32.34 -9.26
CA ALA A 368 2.35 32.61 -8.96
C ALA A 368 2.04 32.57 -7.45
N ARG A 369 2.67 31.66 -6.69
CA ARG A 369 2.57 31.63 -5.22
C ARG A 369 3.27 32.82 -4.56
N ALA A 370 4.41 33.27 -5.08
CA ALA A 370 5.12 34.45 -4.57
C ALA A 370 4.36 35.76 -4.84
N ALA A 371 3.58 35.82 -5.91
CA ALA A 371 2.70 36.95 -6.26
C ALA A 371 1.31 36.90 -5.57
N ALA A 372 1.11 36.00 -4.61
CA ALA A 372 -0.17 35.88 -3.92
C ALA A 372 -0.43 37.07 -2.96
N THR A 373 -1.70 37.48 -2.86
CA THR A 373 -2.18 38.58 -2.03
C THR A 373 -3.18 38.10 -0.98
N VAL A 374 -3.40 38.89 0.08
CA VAL A 374 -4.42 38.59 1.09
C VAL A 374 -5.79 38.48 0.41
N PRO A 375 -6.54 37.36 0.58
CA PRO A 375 -7.78 37.18 -0.17
C PRO A 375 -8.91 38.12 0.26
N PRO A 376 -9.80 38.54 -0.66
CA PRO A 376 -10.92 39.42 -0.32
C PRO A 376 -12.00 38.67 0.48
N ALA A 377 -12.74 39.38 1.33
CA ALA A 377 -13.72 38.78 2.23
C ALA A 377 -14.79 37.86 1.56
N PRO A 378 -15.34 38.17 0.36
CA PRO A 378 -16.27 37.27 -0.31
C PRO A 378 -15.64 35.92 -0.70
N PHE A 379 -14.35 35.92 -1.06
CA PHE A 379 -13.60 34.69 -1.33
C PHE A 379 -13.43 33.85 -0.06
N VAL A 380 -13.09 34.47 1.07
CA VAL A 380 -12.98 33.79 2.38
C VAL A 380 -14.31 33.14 2.78
N ALA A 381 -15.44 33.81 2.53
CA ALA A 381 -16.78 33.23 2.75
C ALA A 381 -17.06 32.03 1.82
N ALA A 382 -16.70 32.12 0.53
CA ALA A 382 -16.84 31.00 -0.41
C ALA A 382 -15.98 29.78 -0.04
N LEU A 383 -14.77 30.01 0.49
CA LEU A 383 -13.91 28.94 1.01
C LEU A 383 -14.52 28.24 2.23
N ALA A 384 -15.12 29.00 3.16
CA ALA A 384 -15.75 28.46 4.35
C ALA A 384 -16.90 27.49 4.00
N ALA A 385 -17.67 27.77 2.94
CA ALA A 385 -18.69 26.86 2.42
C ALA A 385 -18.11 25.53 1.89
N ALA A 386 -16.89 25.57 1.34
CA ALA A 386 -16.12 24.38 0.94
C ALA A 386 -15.30 23.75 2.09
N ARG A 387 -15.42 24.26 3.33
CA ARG A 387 -14.62 23.88 4.51
C ARG A 387 -13.10 24.07 4.35
N LEU A 388 -12.69 24.98 3.46
CA LEU A 388 -11.29 25.36 3.27
C LEU A 388 -10.92 26.57 4.14
N ARG A 389 -9.63 26.72 4.42
CA ARG A 389 -9.02 27.88 5.07
C ARG A 389 -7.91 28.45 4.20
N THR A 390 -7.72 29.75 4.26
CA THR A 390 -6.64 30.52 3.59
C THR A 390 -6.00 31.45 4.62
N PRO A 391 -4.78 31.97 4.41
CA PRO A 391 -4.16 32.92 5.34
C PRO A 391 -4.98 34.21 5.46
N GLY A 392 -5.28 34.61 6.70
CA GLY A 392 -6.20 35.72 6.98
C GLY A 392 -5.57 37.12 6.93
N ASP A 393 -4.24 37.20 7.03
CA ASP A 393 -3.48 38.45 7.03
C ASP A 393 -2.16 38.31 6.26
N ALA A 394 -1.51 39.46 5.99
CA ALA A 394 -0.28 39.50 5.20
C ALA A 394 0.92 38.78 5.86
N ALA A 395 0.97 38.73 7.20
CA ALA A 395 2.04 38.04 7.92
C ALA A 395 1.81 36.51 7.95
N GLU A 396 0.55 36.07 8.04
CA GLU A 396 0.19 34.65 7.85
C GLU A 396 0.48 34.20 6.43
N LEU A 397 0.13 35.01 5.42
CA LEU A 397 0.41 34.73 4.02
C LEU A 397 1.92 34.63 3.75
N ALA A 398 2.72 35.57 4.25
CA ALA A 398 4.18 35.53 4.12
C ALA A 398 4.78 34.27 4.77
N ARG A 399 4.31 33.88 5.97
CA ARG A 399 4.73 32.63 6.63
C ARG A 399 4.32 31.39 5.82
N ALA A 400 3.12 31.38 5.25
CA ALA A 400 2.64 30.27 4.42
C ALA A 400 3.48 30.13 3.14
N ILE A 401 3.74 31.21 2.41
CA ILE A 401 4.57 31.21 1.18
C ILE A 401 6.01 30.75 1.50
N ALA A 402 6.61 31.27 2.57
CA ALA A 402 7.94 30.85 3.00
C ALA A 402 7.99 29.35 3.36
N ALA A 403 6.99 28.86 4.11
CA ALA A 403 6.90 27.44 4.44
C ALA A 403 6.72 26.56 3.18
N LEU A 404 5.84 26.93 2.24
CA LEU A 404 5.71 26.25 0.94
C LEU A 404 7.05 26.20 0.19
N GLY A 405 7.84 27.28 0.21
CA GLY A 405 9.18 27.32 -0.41
C GLY A 405 10.18 26.33 0.18
N THR A 406 9.97 25.85 1.42
CA THR A 406 10.81 24.83 2.07
C THR A 406 10.28 23.40 1.88
N MET A 407 9.06 23.22 1.39
CA MET A 407 8.46 21.90 1.21
C MET A 407 9.03 21.19 -0.04
N PRO A 408 9.25 19.86 0.00
CA PRO A 408 9.66 19.10 -1.18
C PRO A 408 8.63 19.26 -2.30
N ALA A 409 9.06 19.70 -3.49
CA ALA A 409 8.18 20.02 -4.60
C ALA A 409 7.35 18.82 -5.05
N GLU A 410 7.87 17.60 -4.93
CA GLU A 410 7.13 16.38 -5.28
C GLU A 410 5.88 16.16 -4.42
N LEU A 411 5.77 16.77 -3.23
CA LEU A 411 4.64 16.56 -2.31
C LEU A 411 3.47 17.51 -2.54
N MET A 412 3.58 18.44 -3.49
CA MET A 412 2.55 19.44 -3.79
C MET A 412 2.49 19.82 -5.27
N THR A 413 1.28 20.04 -5.80
CA THR A 413 1.09 20.71 -7.09
C THR A 413 0.35 22.02 -6.91
N THR A 414 0.30 22.86 -7.94
CA THR A 414 -0.45 24.12 -7.91
C THR A 414 -1.28 24.22 -9.18
N VAL A 415 -2.59 24.23 -9.02
CA VAL A 415 -3.54 24.38 -10.13
C VAL A 415 -4.14 25.78 -10.12
N LYS A 416 -4.22 26.39 -11.30
CA LYS A 416 -4.93 27.64 -11.57
C LYS A 416 -6.34 27.30 -12.03
N LEU A 417 -7.36 27.80 -11.31
CA LEU A 417 -8.76 27.56 -11.65
C LEU A 417 -9.16 28.29 -12.95
N ALA A 418 -10.20 27.77 -13.63
CA ALA A 418 -10.77 28.42 -14.80
C ALA A 418 -11.22 29.86 -14.49
N PRO A 419 -11.00 30.85 -15.38
CA PRO A 419 -11.24 32.27 -15.09
C PRO A 419 -12.65 32.60 -14.60
N ALA A 420 -13.68 31.95 -15.15
CA ALA A 420 -15.07 32.15 -14.73
C ALA A 420 -15.33 31.69 -13.27
N LEU A 421 -14.75 30.56 -12.87
CA LEU A 421 -14.84 30.05 -11.49
C LEU A 421 -14.02 30.93 -10.54
N ALA A 422 -12.81 31.34 -10.95
CA ALA A 422 -11.96 32.25 -10.19
C ALA A 422 -12.67 33.58 -9.89
N ALA A 423 -13.22 34.23 -10.92
CA ALA A 423 -13.98 35.48 -10.77
C ALA A 423 -15.23 35.30 -9.89
N GLY A 424 -16.01 34.22 -10.09
CA GLY A 424 -17.18 33.93 -9.27
C GLY A 424 -16.86 33.68 -7.78
N LEU A 425 -15.71 33.07 -7.48
CA LEU A 425 -15.23 32.92 -6.10
C LEU A 425 -14.80 34.26 -5.49
N GLN A 426 -14.12 35.12 -6.25
CA GLN A 426 -13.70 36.44 -5.78
C GLN A 426 -14.89 37.38 -5.49
N THR A 427 -16.00 37.24 -6.22
CA THR A 427 -17.25 37.99 -5.98
C THR A 427 -18.21 37.32 -4.98
N GLY A 428 -17.88 36.13 -4.47
CA GLY A 428 -18.69 35.41 -3.49
C GLY A 428 -19.96 34.75 -4.07
N ALA A 429 -19.99 34.43 -5.36
CA ALA A 429 -21.14 33.81 -6.01
C ALA A 429 -21.43 32.40 -5.47
N ALA A 430 -22.68 32.15 -5.05
CA ALA A 430 -23.08 30.88 -4.44
C ALA A 430 -22.83 29.65 -5.33
N ALA A 431 -23.05 29.76 -6.64
CA ALA A 431 -22.78 28.68 -7.59
C ALA A 431 -21.28 28.33 -7.68
N ALA A 432 -20.40 29.34 -7.62
CA ALA A 432 -18.96 29.14 -7.62
C ALA A 432 -18.49 28.45 -6.33
N ALA A 433 -19.05 28.84 -5.17
CA ALA A 433 -18.79 28.18 -3.89
C ALA A 433 -19.27 26.72 -3.88
N GLN A 434 -20.42 26.42 -4.49
CA GLN A 434 -20.92 25.05 -4.65
C GLN A 434 -20.04 24.20 -5.57
N GLN A 435 -19.55 24.74 -6.69
CA GLN A 435 -18.60 24.06 -7.58
C GLN A 435 -17.26 23.78 -6.88
N LEU A 436 -16.73 24.74 -6.11
CA LEU A 436 -15.53 24.53 -5.30
C LEU A 436 -15.75 23.44 -4.24
N ALA A 437 -16.89 23.45 -3.53
CA ALA A 437 -17.22 22.42 -2.56
C ALA A 437 -17.38 21.02 -3.20
N ALA A 438 -17.87 20.94 -4.45
CA ALA A 438 -17.89 19.69 -5.21
C ALA A 438 -16.48 19.20 -5.54
N LEU A 439 -15.61 20.09 -6.05
CA LEU A 439 -14.21 19.76 -6.34
C LEU A 439 -13.43 19.32 -5.08
N VAL A 440 -13.64 19.99 -3.94
CA VAL A 440 -13.04 19.58 -2.65
C VAL A 440 -13.53 18.20 -2.20
N ARG A 441 -14.80 17.85 -2.43
CA ARG A 441 -15.28 16.48 -2.17
C ARG A 441 -14.58 15.44 -3.05
N LEU A 442 -14.25 15.77 -4.30
CA LEU A 442 -13.44 14.89 -5.16
C LEU A 442 -12.02 14.74 -4.63
N PHE A 443 -11.35 15.84 -4.22
CA PHE A 443 -10.04 15.76 -3.57
C PHE A 443 -10.05 14.88 -2.32
N VAL A 444 -11.08 14.99 -1.47
CA VAL A 444 -11.28 14.13 -0.28
C VAL A 444 -11.52 12.67 -0.68
N ALA A 445 -12.39 12.42 -1.66
CA ALA A 445 -12.71 11.06 -2.15
C ALA A 445 -11.49 10.35 -2.78
N ARG A 446 -10.54 11.11 -3.33
CA ARG A 446 -9.25 10.61 -3.85
C ARG A 446 -8.11 10.66 -2.83
N GLU A 447 -8.42 10.98 -1.57
CA GLU A 447 -7.51 11.00 -0.42
C GLU A 447 -6.34 11.99 -0.52
N LEU A 448 -6.52 13.10 -1.24
CA LEU A 448 -5.52 14.18 -1.27
C LEU A 448 -5.48 14.90 0.08
N GLY A 449 -4.30 14.89 0.70
CA GLY A 449 -4.10 15.22 2.12
C GLY A 449 -4.51 16.63 2.53
N SER A 450 -4.31 17.62 1.67
CA SER A 450 -4.56 19.03 1.96
C SER A 450 -4.76 19.88 0.69
N VAL A 451 -5.47 21.01 0.84
CA VAL A 451 -5.65 22.03 -0.21
C VAL A 451 -5.58 23.42 0.42
N LEU A 452 -4.57 24.19 0.01
CA LEU A 452 -4.36 25.58 0.40
C LEU A 452 -4.74 26.52 -0.76
N PRO A 453 -5.92 27.15 -0.73
CA PRO A 453 -6.32 28.18 -1.70
C PRO A 453 -5.55 29.48 -1.48
N LEU A 454 -5.09 30.09 -2.58
CA LEU A 454 -4.41 31.39 -2.64
C LEU A 454 -5.02 32.24 -3.77
N VAL A 455 -4.89 33.56 -3.67
CA VAL A 455 -5.32 34.52 -4.71
C VAL A 455 -4.08 35.26 -5.22
N SER A 456 -3.92 35.38 -6.54
CA SER A 456 -2.84 36.13 -7.18
C SER A 456 -3.43 37.03 -8.26
N GLY A 457 -3.72 38.29 -7.90
CA GLY A 457 -4.48 39.20 -8.77
C GLY A 457 -5.89 38.65 -9.06
N GLY A 458 -6.28 38.58 -10.33
CA GLY A 458 -7.55 37.99 -10.77
C GLY A 458 -7.59 36.45 -10.75
N ASP A 459 -6.46 35.79 -10.51
CA ASP A 459 -6.37 34.33 -10.52
C ASP A 459 -6.61 33.72 -9.13
N VAL A 460 -7.26 32.55 -9.12
CA VAL A 460 -7.38 31.69 -7.94
C VAL A 460 -6.51 30.45 -8.15
N LEU A 461 -5.61 30.21 -7.20
CA LEU A 461 -4.68 29.09 -7.18
C LEU A 461 -5.11 28.12 -6.07
N LEU A 462 -5.11 26.82 -6.33
CA LEU A 462 -5.19 25.79 -5.29
C LEU A 462 -3.83 25.09 -5.24
N VAL A 463 -3.14 25.20 -4.10
CA VAL A 463 -1.95 24.38 -3.81
C VAL A 463 -2.46 23.09 -3.18
N ILE A 464 -2.24 21.96 -3.84
CA ILE A 464 -2.78 20.66 -3.47
C ILE A 464 -1.63 19.81 -2.96
N GLY A 465 -1.74 19.29 -1.74
CA GLY A 465 -0.67 18.56 -1.08
C GLY A 465 -1.11 17.17 -0.63
N VAL A 466 -0.19 16.21 -0.72
CA VAL A 466 -0.41 14.87 -0.13
C VAL A 466 0.00 14.78 1.34
N VAL A 467 0.70 15.79 1.84
CA VAL A 467 1.02 16.04 3.26
C VAL A 467 0.22 17.24 3.78
N PRO A 468 0.15 17.48 5.10
CA PRO A 468 -0.45 18.71 5.64
C PRO A 468 0.29 19.95 5.13
N LEU A 469 -0.39 20.82 4.38
CA LEU A 469 0.12 22.13 3.97
C LEU A 469 0.01 23.15 5.12
N PRO A 470 0.75 24.28 5.07
CA PRO A 470 0.68 25.35 6.06
C PRO A 470 -0.74 25.91 6.29
N SER A 471 -0.94 26.65 7.38
CA SER A 471 -2.21 27.31 7.73
C SER A 471 -3.43 26.39 7.83
N ALA A 472 -3.24 25.17 8.33
CA ALA A 472 -4.29 24.19 8.62
C ALA A 472 -5.15 23.76 7.41
N ALA A 473 -4.57 23.77 6.21
CA ALA A 473 -5.18 23.38 4.94
C ALA A 473 -5.53 21.87 4.78
N SER A 474 -5.52 21.08 5.86
CA SER A 474 -5.68 19.61 5.82
C SER A 474 -7.12 19.19 5.52
N LEU A 475 -7.29 18.32 4.51
CA LEU A 475 -8.57 17.73 4.11
C LEU A 475 -8.83 16.37 4.78
N VAL A 476 -7.78 15.57 4.94
CA VAL A 476 -7.83 14.20 5.49
C VAL A 476 -6.59 13.93 6.34
N LYS A 477 -6.65 12.91 7.21
CA LYS A 477 -5.48 12.45 7.96
C LYS A 477 -4.46 11.82 6.99
N ALA A 478 -3.39 12.56 6.68
CA ALA A 478 -2.31 12.15 5.78
C ALA A 478 -1.43 10.96 6.27
N GLU A 479 -1.87 10.19 7.27
CA GLU A 479 -1.13 9.10 7.90
C GLU A 479 -0.83 7.91 6.95
N ARG A 480 -1.56 7.79 5.81
CA ARG A 480 -1.42 6.69 4.85
C ARG A 480 -0.14 6.70 3.99
N LEU A 481 0.60 7.82 3.95
CA LEU A 481 1.79 7.99 3.10
C LEU A 481 3.13 7.79 3.81
N ALA A 482 3.10 7.35 5.08
CA ALA A 482 4.31 7.17 5.86
C ALA A 482 5.16 6.00 5.33
N PHE A 483 6.39 6.30 4.90
CA PHE A 483 7.41 5.28 4.63
C PHE A 483 7.60 4.39 5.86
N ARG A 484 7.65 3.07 5.65
CA ARG A 484 8.04 2.06 6.62
C ARG A 484 9.48 1.67 6.40
N TRP A 485 10.28 1.67 7.46
CA TRP A 485 11.71 1.39 7.40
C TRP A 485 12.04 0.01 7.95
N TYR A 486 12.93 -0.69 7.25
CA TYR A 486 13.45 -1.99 7.61
C TYR A 486 14.97 -1.99 7.47
N ALA A 487 15.66 -2.71 8.36
CA ALA A 487 17.09 -2.95 8.28
C ALA A 487 17.31 -4.47 8.16
N VAL A 488 17.89 -4.90 7.04
CA VAL A 488 18.13 -6.32 6.74
C VAL A 488 19.63 -6.56 6.81
N GLY A 489 20.08 -7.34 7.80
CA GLY A 489 21.48 -7.75 7.91
C GLY A 489 21.86 -8.68 6.76
N MET A 490 22.90 -8.32 6.02
CA MET A 490 23.45 -9.11 4.91
C MET A 490 24.67 -9.90 5.36
N THR A 491 25.54 -9.27 6.16
CA THR A 491 26.65 -9.92 6.86
C THR A 491 26.79 -9.36 8.27
N GLY A 492 27.01 -10.26 9.24
CA GLY A 492 27.04 -9.91 10.67
C GLY A 492 25.65 -9.65 11.27
N VAL A 493 25.63 -8.99 12.44
CA VAL A 493 24.39 -8.61 13.13
C VAL A 493 23.83 -7.33 12.48
N ALA A 494 22.52 -7.29 12.24
CA ALA A 494 21.86 -6.09 11.74
C ALA A 494 21.84 -4.98 12.82
N GLY A 495 22.17 -3.75 12.43
CA GLY A 495 21.91 -2.57 13.26
C GLY A 495 20.41 -2.25 13.38
N THR A 496 20.07 -1.30 14.24
CA THR A 496 18.69 -0.88 14.49
C THR A 496 18.36 0.44 13.78
N LEU A 497 17.07 0.73 13.62
CA LEU A 497 16.59 2.01 13.08
C LEU A 497 15.96 2.84 14.20
N THR A 498 16.27 4.13 14.26
CA THR A 498 15.71 5.04 15.28
C THR A 498 14.19 5.18 15.16
N ARG A 499 13.65 5.02 13.95
CA ARG A 499 12.20 5.00 13.66
C ARG A 499 11.88 3.98 12.57
N SER A 500 10.77 3.27 12.75
CA SER A 500 10.23 2.33 11.76
C SER A 500 9.18 2.95 10.82
N VAL A 501 8.73 4.18 11.09
CA VAL A 501 7.66 4.87 10.34
C VAL A 501 7.98 6.37 10.20
N GLY A 502 7.71 6.93 9.02
CA GLY A 502 7.86 8.36 8.69
C GLY A 502 8.91 8.61 7.60
N ALA A 503 9.01 9.83 7.06
CA ALA A 503 9.91 10.11 5.93
C ALA A 503 11.42 10.13 6.27
N ARG A 504 11.80 10.00 7.55
CA ARG A 504 13.19 10.07 8.02
C ARG A 504 13.47 9.00 9.07
N SER A 505 14.64 8.36 8.98
CA SER A 505 15.15 7.43 9.99
C SER A 505 16.68 7.46 10.01
N THR A 506 17.27 7.00 11.11
CA THR A 506 18.73 6.87 11.25
C THR A 506 19.06 5.42 11.54
N TYR A 507 19.99 4.85 10.78
CA TYR A 507 20.52 3.52 11.03
C TYR A 507 21.64 3.59 12.08
N VAL A 508 21.49 2.82 13.15
CA VAL A 508 22.44 2.69 14.25
C VAL A 508 23.14 1.34 14.11
N PRO A 509 24.44 1.30 13.76
CA PRO A 509 25.19 0.06 13.65
C PRO A 509 25.18 -0.74 14.97
N PRO A 510 25.34 -2.08 14.91
CA PRO A 510 25.41 -2.90 16.11
C PRO A 510 26.64 -2.51 16.95
N ALA A 511 26.46 -2.41 18.26
CA ALA A 511 27.58 -2.24 19.18
C ALA A 511 28.53 -3.44 19.09
N GLY A 512 29.85 -3.19 19.10
CA GLY A 512 30.86 -4.25 19.04
C GLY A 512 30.73 -5.22 20.20
N VAL A 513 30.35 -6.46 19.91
CA VAL A 513 30.31 -7.53 20.93
C VAL A 513 31.75 -7.86 21.33
N ARG A 514 32.13 -7.51 22.56
CA ARG A 514 33.32 -8.10 23.17
C ARG A 514 33.03 -9.58 23.39
N LEU A 515 33.64 -10.45 22.58
CA LEU A 515 33.83 -11.83 22.98
C LEU A 515 34.69 -11.80 24.25
N SER A 516 34.12 -12.16 25.39
CA SER A 516 34.90 -12.38 26.60
C SER A 516 36.00 -13.39 26.30
N PRO A 517 37.26 -13.16 26.71
CA PRO A 517 38.30 -14.18 26.58
C PRO A 517 37.81 -15.45 27.28
N PRO A 518 38.16 -16.65 26.78
CA PRO A 518 37.77 -17.90 27.42
C PRO A 518 38.20 -17.86 28.88
N ARG A 519 37.29 -18.26 29.79
CA ARG A 519 37.61 -18.40 31.21
C ARG A 519 38.93 -19.18 31.33
N PRO A 520 39.93 -18.69 32.08
CA PRO A 520 41.07 -19.51 32.44
C PRO A 520 40.54 -20.79 33.09
N GLY A 521 41.00 -21.95 32.62
CA GLY A 521 40.76 -23.21 33.33
C GLY A 521 41.29 -23.11 34.77
N PRO A 522 40.77 -23.91 35.71
CA PRO A 522 41.18 -23.84 37.10
C PRO A 522 42.70 -24.05 37.24
N THR A 523 43.40 -22.99 37.58
CA THR A 523 44.84 -23.01 37.85
C THR A 523 45.11 -23.74 39.15
N LEU A 524 45.94 -24.79 39.09
CA LEU A 524 46.50 -25.44 40.27
C LEU A 524 47.35 -24.43 41.07
N PRO A 525 47.36 -24.50 42.43
CA PRO A 525 48.10 -23.56 43.25
C PRO A 525 49.61 -23.86 43.20
N GLY A 526 50.39 -22.91 42.66
CA GLY A 526 51.85 -22.88 42.75
C GLY A 526 52.32 -21.55 43.37
N PRO A 527 53.31 -21.53 44.28
CA PRO A 527 53.72 -20.31 44.96
C PRO A 527 54.76 -19.51 44.15
N GLY A 528 54.49 -18.23 43.89
CA GLY A 528 55.45 -17.31 43.28
C GLY A 528 54.86 -15.91 43.06
N PRO A 529 55.58 -14.81 43.36
CA PRO A 529 55.05 -13.45 43.23
C PRO A 529 55.37 -12.77 41.88
N GLY A 530 54.38 -12.09 41.30
CA GLY A 530 54.51 -11.09 40.24
C GLY A 530 53.94 -11.49 38.87
N PRO A 531 53.77 -10.55 37.92
CA PRO A 531 53.84 -9.08 38.03
C PRO A 531 52.45 -8.40 37.93
N THR A 532 52.34 -7.13 38.31
CA THR A 532 51.14 -6.31 38.09
C THR A 532 50.99 -5.92 36.61
N LEU A 533 49.95 -6.42 35.95
CA LEU A 533 49.54 -5.97 34.61
C LEU A 533 48.74 -4.65 34.71
N PRO A 534 48.94 -3.68 33.78
CA PRO A 534 48.19 -2.44 33.77
C PRO A 534 46.72 -2.67 33.37
N GLY A 535 45.79 -2.03 34.09
CA GLY A 535 44.35 -2.14 33.81
C GLY A 535 43.97 -1.48 32.47
N PRO A 536 42.98 -2.03 31.75
CA PRO A 536 42.53 -1.46 30.48
C PRO A 536 41.73 -0.17 30.70
N GLY A 537 42.16 0.91 30.04
CA GLY A 537 41.45 2.20 30.04
C GLY A 537 40.10 2.16 29.28
N PRO A 538 39.26 3.20 29.42
CA PRO A 538 37.90 3.23 28.90
C PRO A 538 37.84 3.52 27.39
N GLY A 539 38.28 2.57 26.57
CA GLY A 539 38.05 2.56 25.13
C GLY A 539 36.65 2.02 24.79
N ALA A 540 35.83 2.82 24.12
CA ALA A 540 34.56 2.38 23.55
C ALA A 540 34.80 1.19 22.59
N PRO A 541 33.94 0.15 22.58
CA PRO A 541 34.16 -1.03 21.76
C PRO A 541 34.08 -0.68 20.26
N ALA A 542 35.12 -1.05 19.50
CA ALA A 542 35.10 -0.95 18.05
C ALA A 542 33.95 -1.79 17.48
N ALA A 543 33.16 -1.21 16.57
CA ALA A 543 32.06 -1.92 15.93
C ALA A 543 32.57 -3.11 15.10
N ALA A 544 31.91 -4.25 15.20
CA ALA A 544 32.21 -5.39 14.34
C ALA A 544 31.84 -5.06 12.88
N PRO A 545 32.61 -5.55 11.88
CA PRO A 545 32.29 -5.31 10.48
C PRO A 545 30.92 -5.89 10.13
N SER A 546 30.03 -5.04 9.63
CA SER A 546 28.67 -5.41 9.25
C SER A 546 28.22 -4.73 7.97
N LEU A 547 27.36 -5.41 7.22
CA LEU A 547 26.66 -4.88 6.05
C LEU A 547 25.17 -5.10 6.24
N ALA A 548 24.38 -4.04 6.06
CA ALA A 548 22.94 -4.10 6.05
C ALA A 548 22.36 -3.38 4.83
N ALA A 549 21.21 -3.87 4.35
CA ALA A 549 20.35 -3.12 3.44
C ALA A 549 19.32 -2.35 4.28
N VAL A 550 19.35 -1.02 4.19
CA VAL A 550 18.27 -0.16 4.69
C VAL A 550 17.23 -0.06 3.58
N VAL A 551 15.99 -0.43 3.90
CA VAL A 551 14.87 -0.46 2.96
C VAL A 551 13.77 0.47 3.46
N ALA A 552 13.34 1.41 2.62
CA ALA A 552 12.10 2.15 2.83
C ALA A 552 11.03 1.66 1.86
N VAL A 553 9.85 1.35 2.39
CA VAL A 553 8.69 0.90 1.64
C VAL A 553 7.56 1.91 1.86
N SER A 554 6.91 2.38 0.79
CA SER A 554 5.70 3.18 0.90
C SER A 554 4.63 2.74 -0.10
N LEU A 555 3.40 3.16 0.14
CA LEU A 555 2.29 2.94 -0.78
C LEU A 555 2.43 3.93 -1.94
N ALA A 556 2.87 3.46 -3.10
CA ALA A 556 2.75 4.20 -4.35
C ALA A 556 1.52 3.68 -5.09
N ARG A 557 0.43 4.44 -5.11
CA ARG A 557 -0.65 4.17 -6.06
C ARG A 557 -0.03 4.17 -7.46
N ALA A 558 -0.39 3.19 -8.27
CA ALA A 558 0.16 3.00 -9.61
C ALA A 558 -0.97 2.55 -10.54
N ASP A 559 -1.38 3.49 -11.39
CA ASP A 559 -2.24 3.38 -12.57
C ASP A 559 -3.61 2.69 -12.46
N ARG A 560 -4.65 3.49 -12.73
CA ARG A 560 -6.05 3.05 -12.85
C ARG A 560 -6.47 2.79 -14.31
N ASP A 561 -5.57 2.98 -15.28
CA ASP A 561 -5.88 2.92 -16.72
C ASP A 561 -5.21 1.69 -17.42
N ASP A 562 -4.77 0.68 -16.66
CA ASP A 562 -4.44 -0.63 -17.25
C ASP A 562 -5.74 -1.30 -17.75
N PRO A 563 -5.89 -1.62 -19.05
CA PRO A 563 -7.06 -2.29 -19.61
C PRO A 563 -7.27 -3.74 -19.12
N ARG A 564 -6.61 -4.16 -18.04
CA ARG A 564 -6.70 -5.48 -17.39
C ARG A 564 -7.15 -5.45 -15.93
N ASP A 565 -7.54 -4.27 -15.43
CA ASP A 565 -8.41 -4.07 -14.25
C ASP A 565 -7.92 -4.72 -12.93
N ARG A 566 -6.81 -4.21 -12.38
CA ARG A 566 -6.20 -4.68 -11.10
C ARG A 566 -5.63 -3.50 -10.27
N ILE A 567 -6.17 -3.21 -9.07
CA ILE A 567 -5.94 -1.93 -8.31
C ILE A 567 -4.93 -1.97 -7.11
N ALA A 568 -5.29 -1.82 -5.81
CA ALA A 568 -4.49 -1.48 -4.60
C ALA A 568 -4.46 -2.49 -3.39
N PRO A 569 -3.40 -2.60 -2.53
CA PRO A 569 -2.59 -3.81 -2.18
C PRO A 569 -3.06 -4.69 -1.02
N TYR A 570 -3.52 -5.91 -1.27
CA TYR A 570 -4.12 -6.75 -0.19
C TYR A 570 -5.03 -5.90 0.72
N SER A 571 -5.77 -4.96 0.13
CA SER A 571 -6.86 -4.30 0.81
C SER A 571 -8.13 -4.84 0.21
N ALA A 572 -8.62 -5.95 0.76
CA ALA A 572 -9.87 -6.53 0.29
C ALA A 572 -11.00 -5.54 0.63
N ARG A 573 -11.50 -4.85 -0.41
CA ARG A 573 -12.65 -3.96 -0.31
C ARG A 573 -13.90 -4.79 -0.40
N VAL A 574 -14.78 -4.62 0.58
CA VAL A 574 -16.06 -5.32 0.67
C VAL A 574 -17.17 -4.32 0.35
N ASP A 575 -18.00 -4.66 -0.64
CA ASP A 575 -19.07 -3.80 -1.12
C ASP A 575 -20.36 -4.57 -1.41
N LEU A 576 -21.48 -3.86 -1.38
CA LEU A 576 -22.80 -4.38 -1.73
C LEU A 576 -23.31 -3.72 -3.03
N PRO A 577 -24.31 -4.32 -3.71
CA PRO A 577 -24.94 -3.67 -4.86
C PRO A 577 -25.56 -2.32 -4.48
N ASP A 578 -25.53 -1.35 -5.39
CA ASP A 578 -26.18 -0.05 -5.18
C ASP A 578 -27.67 -0.23 -4.83
N GLY A 579 -28.12 0.48 -3.79
CA GLY A 579 -29.48 0.36 -3.25
C GLY A 579 -29.72 -0.82 -2.28
N ALA A 580 -28.76 -1.73 -2.09
CA ALA A 580 -28.86 -2.73 -1.03
C ALA A 580 -28.72 -2.08 0.36
N LEU A 581 -29.61 -2.43 1.29
CA LEU A 581 -29.60 -1.94 2.66
C LEU A 581 -29.47 -3.11 3.64
N ILE A 582 -28.67 -2.93 4.70
CA ILE A 582 -28.47 -3.89 5.79
C ILE A 582 -28.77 -3.24 7.15
N ASP A 583 -29.39 -3.99 8.05
CA ASP A 583 -29.68 -3.54 9.41
C ASP A 583 -28.46 -3.63 10.34
N LEU A 584 -28.58 -3.10 11.57
CA LEU A 584 -27.49 -3.17 12.56
C LEU A 584 -27.09 -4.62 12.89
N ALA A 585 -28.03 -5.56 13.00
CA ALA A 585 -27.74 -6.94 13.36
C ALA A 585 -27.02 -7.72 12.24
N THR A 586 -27.27 -7.35 10.98
CA THR A 586 -26.55 -7.85 9.81
C THR A 586 -25.17 -7.21 9.71
N TYR A 587 -25.07 -5.90 9.93
CA TYR A 587 -23.79 -5.18 9.99
C TYR A 587 -22.87 -5.75 11.08
N GLU A 588 -23.35 -5.98 12.31
CA GLU A 588 -22.57 -6.61 13.39
C GLU A 588 -22.01 -7.98 12.96
N ARG A 589 -22.82 -8.81 12.30
CA ARG A 589 -22.41 -10.15 11.81
C ARG A 589 -21.38 -10.08 10.69
N VAL A 590 -21.55 -9.17 9.72
CA VAL A 590 -20.59 -8.96 8.63
C VAL A 590 -19.25 -8.47 9.19
N MET A 591 -19.25 -7.48 10.09
CA MET A 591 -18.01 -6.96 10.67
C MET A 591 -17.23 -8.01 11.47
N ASN A 592 -17.91 -8.79 12.31
CA ASN A 592 -17.27 -9.89 13.06
C ASN A 592 -16.72 -11.00 12.14
N LEU A 593 -17.40 -11.32 11.03
CA LEU A 593 -16.88 -12.27 10.04
C LEU A 593 -15.63 -11.71 9.35
N LEU A 594 -15.66 -10.44 8.95
CA LEU A 594 -14.54 -9.80 8.26
C LEU A 594 -13.30 -9.72 9.16
N GLU A 595 -13.45 -9.32 10.43
CA GLU A 595 -12.35 -9.29 11.40
C GLU A 595 -11.70 -10.68 11.59
N ARG A 596 -12.51 -11.74 11.68
CA ARG A 596 -12.02 -13.13 11.78
C ARG A 596 -11.41 -13.67 10.48
N ALA A 597 -11.88 -13.20 9.33
CA ALA A 597 -11.45 -13.66 8.01
C ALA A 597 -10.24 -12.90 7.46
N ALA A 598 -9.89 -11.74 8.04
CA ALA A 598 -8.76 -10.91 7.62
C ALA A 598 -7.42 -11.67 7.71
N PRO A 599 -6.72 -11.91 6.59
CA PRO A 599 -5.40 -12.51 6.64
C PRO A 599 -4.37 -11.53 7.22
N ILE A 600 -3.29 -12.07 7.80
CA ILE A 600 -2.23 -11.24 8.41
C ILE A 600 -1.61 -10.33 7.34
N GLY A 601 -1.60 -9.02 7.60
CA GLY A 601 -1.06 -8.00 6.69
C GLY A 601 -2.06 -7.42 5.68
N VAL A 602 -3.32 -7.87 5.69
CA VAL A 602 -4.40 -7.40 4.80
C VAL A 602 -5.23 -6.33 5.51
N VAL A 603 -5.55 -5.23 4.82
CA VAL A 603 -6.39 -4.15 5.38
C VAL A 603 -7.78 -4.20 4.76
N LEU A 604 -8.78 -4.70 5.49
CA LEU A 604 -10.16 -4.76 4.98
C LEU A 604 -10.78 -3.37 4.89
N ASP A 605 -11.09 -2.92 3.66
CA ASP A 605 -11.84 -1.69 3.46
C ASP A 605 -13.34 -1.96 3.52
N THR A 606 -13.94 -1.40 4.55
CA THR A 606 -15.36 -1.51 4.93
C THR A 606 -16.05 -0.15 4.93
N ALA A 607 -15.39 0.91 4.43
CA ALA A 607 -16.00 2.23 4.30
C ALA A 607 -17.25 2.23 3.39
N PRO A 608 -17.29 1.53 2.24
CA PRO A 608 -18.48 1.50 1.39
C PRO A 608 -19.72 0.98 2.11
N LEU A 609 -19.60 -0.16 2.82
CA LEU A 609 -20.67 -0.73 3.66
C LEU A 609 -21.22 0.31 4.64
N ARG A 610 -20.33 0.93 5.44
CA ARG A 610 -20.69 1.90 6.49
C ARG A 610 -21.33 3.18 5.97
N GLU A 611 -20.90 3.66 4.81
CA GLU A 611 -21.30 4.95 4.28
C GLU A 611 -22.52 4.87 3.36
N ARG A 612 -22.78 3.71 2.73
CA ARG A 612 -23.77 3.57 1.65
C ARG A 612 -24.86 2.53 1.86
N HIS A 613 -24.69 1.61 2.82
CA HIS A 613 -25.57 0.43 2.92
C HIS A 613 -26.17 0.18 4.30
N VAL A 614 -25.66 0.76 5.40
CA VAL A 614 -26.28 0.53 6.72
C VAL A 614 -27.54 1.39 6.87
N ASP A 615 -28.69 0.73 6.98
CA ASP A 615 -29.95 1.34 7.43
C ASP A 615 -30.24 0.87 8.87
N PRO A 616 -29.79 1.63 9.88
CA PRO A 616 -29.86 1.16 11.26
C PRO A 616 -31.27 1.18 11.85
N GLY A 617 -32.21 1.89 11.22
CA GLY A 617 -33.56 2.12 11.74
C GLY A 617 -34.69 1.54 10.87
N ALA A 618 -34.37 0.80 9.81
CA ALA A 618 -35.32 0.40 8.77
C ALA A 618 -36.06 1.61 8.14
N LEU A 619 -35.32 2.69 7.92
CA LEU A 619 -35.77 3.97 7.38
C LEU A 619 -35.91 3.98 5.84
N GLY A 620 -35.57 2.87 5.17
CA GLY A 620 -35.61 2.73 3.71
C GLY A 620 -34.47 3.47 2.98
N HIS A 621 -33.46 3.93 3.71
CA HIS A 621 -32.27 4.59 3.17
C HIS A 621 -31.07 4.39 4.10
N ALA A 622 -29.86 4.46 3.54
CA ALA A 622 -28.64 4.32 4.33
C ALA A 622 -28.34 5.57 5.15
N VAL A 623 -27.87 5.37 6.39
CA VAL A 623 -27.39 6.40 7.31
C VAL A 623 -25.87 6.27 7.42
N PRO A 624 -25.07 7.21 6.88
CA PRO A 624 -23.61 7.08 6.86
C PRO A 624 -22.98 7.02 8.26
N LEU A 625 -22.48 5.84 8.65
CA LEU A 625 -21.80 5.63 9.93
C LEU A 625 -20.38 6.18 9.88
N THR A 626 -20.23 7.47 10.20
CA THR A 626 -18.94 8.18 10.14
C THR A 626 -18.30 8.42 11.52
N GLY A 627 -17.00 8.74 11.54
CA GLY A 627 -16.28 9.12 12.76
C GLY A 627 -16.21 8.00 13.81
N ARG A 628 -16.73 8.25 15.02
CA ARG A 628 -16.79 7.24 16.09
C ARG A 628 -17.81 6.13 15.81
N LEU A 629 -18.92 6.45 15.12
CA LEU A 629 -19.98 5.49 14.79
C LEU A 629 -19.50 4.41 13.81
N ALA A 630 -18.51 4.74 12.97
CA ALA A 630 -17.85 3.79 12.07
C ALA A 630 -17.18 2.59 12.79
N ARG A 631 -16.93 2.70 14.10
CA ARG A 631 -16.23 1.71 14.92
C ARG A 631 -17.10 1.04 15.99
N THR A 632 -18.37 1.43 16.10
CA THR A 632 -19.29 0.85 17.10
C THR A 632 -20.07 -0.32 16.50
N PHE A 633 -19.48 -1.51 16.57
CA PHE A 633 -20.16 -2.81 16.51
C PHE A 633 -19.71 -3.62 17.72
N ARG A 634 -20.51 -4.60 18.19
CA ARG A 634 -20.08 -5.46 19.31
C ARG A 634 -19.24 -6.62 18.80
N GLU A 635 -18.02 -6.75 19.30
CA GLU A 635 -17.19 -7.95 19.13
C GLU A 635 -17.88 -9.14 19.80
N PHE A 636 -18.10 -10.23 19.06
CA PHE A 636 -18.80 -11.41 19.58
C PHE A 636 -17.88 -12.31 20.42
N GLN A 637 -16.57 -12.30 20.15
CA GLN A 637 -15.56 -13.08 20.86
C GLN A 637 -14.71 -12.16 21.73
N GLN A 638 -14.65 -12.43 23.04
CA GLN A 638 -13.89 -11.64 23.99
C GLN A 638 -12.51 -12.28 24.26
N PHE A 639 -11.46 -11.47 24.27
CA PHE A 639 -10.10 -11.93 24.58
C PHE A 639 -9.99 -12.40 26.03
N ARG A 640 -9.61 -13.67 26.23
CA ARG A 640 -9.31 -14.22 27.55
C ARG A 640 -7.98 -13.68 28.07
N HIS A 641 -8.03 -12.65 28.90
CA HIS A 641 -6.89 -12.22 29.70
C HIS A 641 -6.83 -12.99 31.02
N LEU A 642 -5.61 -13.29 31.51
CA LEU A 642 -5.42 -13.77 32.87
C LEU A 642 -5.91 -12.70 33.86
N GLY A 643 -6.99 -12.99 34.59
CA GLY A 643 -7.70 -12.04 35.45
C GLY A 643 -9.12 -11.70 34.98
N ALA A 644 -9.49 -12.03 33.75
CA ALA A 644 -10.87 -11.91 33.25
C ALA A 644 -11.74 -13.11 33.71
N VAL A 645 -11.88 -13.29 35.02
CA VAL A 645 -12.91 -14.17 35.58
C VAL A 645 -14.23 -13.41 35.54
N THR A 646 -15.07 -13.70 34.56
CA THR A 646 -16.49 -13.44 34.70
C THR A 646 -17.01 -14.39 35.78
N ASP A 647 -17.32 -13.86 36.96
CA ASP A 647 -18.03 -14.61 37.99
C ASP A 647 -19.35 -15.11 37.39
N GLY A 648 -19.41 -16.41 37.10
CA GLY A 648 -20.67 -17.07 36.80
C GLY A 648 -21.56 -16.97 38.05
N PRO A 649 -22.88 -16.74 37.90
CA PRO A 649 -23.77 -16.72 39.06
C PRO A 649 -23.72 -18.08 39.75
N ALA A 650 -23.28 -18.09 41.01
CA ALA A 650 -23.13 -19.30 41.79
C ALA A 650 -24.48 -20.02 41.98
N ARG A 651 -24.66 -21.17 41.32
CA ARG A 651 -25.66 -22.21 41.61
C ARG A 651 -25.12 -23.59 41.22
#